data_AF-A0A9D4TP49-F1
#
_entry.id   AF-A0A9D4TP49-F1
#
_cell.length_a   1.000
_cell.length_b   1.000
_cell.length_c   1.000
_cell.angle_alpha   90.00
_cell.angle_beta   90.00
_cell.angle_gamma   90.00
#
_symmetry.space_group_name_H-M   'P 1'
#
loop_
_entity.id
_entity.type
_entity.pdbx_description
1 polymer ?
#
loop_
_entity_poly.entity_id
_entity_poly.type
_entity_poly.pdbx_seq_one_letter_code
_entity_poly.pdbx_strand_id
1 'polypeptide(L)'
;MQQGRPALAAEASAAAWLAVQAARAADSQLLLCALAASSAGYGIYATKPECLADGEPAEEDVRVDAAGVDPTTYPEPTFPATACPARARATGNEQRSDCPFQQSGLKRWDDPSTWGGTVPSPSSTITLPKGVKVLMGACMLQKGATYRQIIIPAGSELIFADEDMALDVGSIVVNGALRAGGPSCRLASRLTLTFHSLSGIDTFNMALWVGPGGTLDLHGKLFYPTWTRLAQTAAAGAKSLKVKDAVQGWEQGQQVVITTTIWKDEQDNQNEVVTIDSVSADRRTIYLASPLKYDHYGGSEYQAEVGLLSRYILVQGDAAAERNQKGPHIRVEGTARIRGVQTFRAGQINTIGAYPFHWHMVGDASGQMATDNSIYRSFYRCVTVHATNNLLVQNNVAFDDGVEEYNTIDGNLAAFVHVIGKPAAGYDQGGQTFGASGSLAQPSDAAASGFYISNPNNRVTSNAASGGYSGFIYPVVPKPTGLSRNVKISPAMRPMLRFDGNTAHSSGYMWYQAGCIYFGGRLTEDPKNSNKMYYNSGRHEFDTRDSSGKQAFIRITNTKVFLCMVGHMSWGQRFEVEGYQAFDMVRGATLFGQGLLKNAYINVQSGNTRRGFPGRLSDYHPIAGFQWYDTRTMTVIKDVTFANYVWQPQLGFYRMSVFYGMSSTKNITLKNVDYKAIARVDERQTGSSRMANWLDYDGSSIQSKQPAIVGSWPAWWNVGPGCQYNNDWNVWTCPWRQGQEVGRVELRIPGLTVAPDTGGHLQLVLGMQMAFIWGKAVPPTPANIIGYVAVFGYRGAEARKMDITRNEGVTGITGDSGWYFHFYGGAPKYQEVWLSQLPVGTHIIYASRFPSGTQFDINRNFKWFKGLNRKVNQVSSLNQVVSGDGLSYFFDGQHLFVKLVDPGNTETKDIDFCRDGVCVRGSRSYSLHYAIKATTLTCSGSLCGVADKWDDIPDALPGTPPVLTDPIKQRLPPISDACTDDQPTDGSTCAQKKKWGACGTKWIAEAGWCAATCGRCKGAVTPSPDTQPRCKDVAPPGGPSCKQQKAQGKCGSKVIKSKGYCKATCKQC
;
A
#
# COMPACT_ATOMS: atom_id res chain seq x y z
N MET A 1 41.63 30.37 55.91
CA MET A 1 40.61 31.30 55.37
C MET A 1 40.58 31.15 53.87
N GLN A 2 39.40 31.31 53.28
CA GLN A 2 39.06 31.26 51.84
C GLN A 2 38.79 29.84 51.30
N GLN A 3 37.51 29.50 51.12
CA GLN A 3 36.71 29.62 49.87
C GLN A 3 36.94 28.35 49.03
N GLY A 4 35.96 27.64 48.48
CA GLY A 4 34.57 27.87 48.14
C GLY A 4 34.23 26.77 47.11
N ARG A 5 32.98 26.30 47.11
CA ARG A 5 32.42 25.22 46.27
C ARG A 5 32.90 25.20 44.81
N PRO A 6 32.86 24.03 44.15
CA PRO A 6 31.72 23.84 43.24
C PRO A 6 31.11 22.43 43.34
N ALA A 7 29.99 22.31 44.06
CA ALA A 7 29.09 21.16 44.00
C ALA A 7 27.95 21.35 42.97
N LEU A 8 28.02 22.37 42.10
CA LEU A 8 26.94 22.72 41.16
C LEU A 8 27.14 22.24 39.72
N ALA A 9 28.28 21.63 39.38
CA ALA A 9 28.53 21.10 38.03
C ALA A 9 28.16 19.61 37.89
N ALA A 10 28.26 18.83 38.96
CA ALA A 10 27.99 17.38 38.94
C ALA A 10 26.48 17.07 38.95
N GLU A 11 25.67 17.86 39.67
CA GLU A 11 24.21 17.68 39.71
C GLU A 11 23.52 18.12 38.42
N ALA A 12 24.03 19.14 37.71
CA ALA A 12 23.50 19.56 36.41
C ALA A 12 23.82 18.52 35.30
N SER A 13 25.00 17.88 35.34
CA SER A 13 25.34 16.80 34.40
C SER A 13 24.58 15.49 34.70
N ALA A 14 24.34 15.19 35.98
CA ALA A 14 23.56 14.03 36.38
C ALA A 14 22.07 14.21 36.07
N ALA A 15 21.51 15.41 36.28
CA ALA A 15 20.14 15.75 35.92
C ALA A 15 19.93 15.80 34.39
N ALA A 16 20.90 16.30 33.61
CA ALA A 16 20.84 16.26 32.15
C ALA A 16 21.00 14.82 31.61
N TRP A 17 21.84 13.99 32.24
CA TRP A 17 22.00 12.57 31.87
C TRP A 17 20.79 11.73 32.28
N LEU A 18 20.18 12.00 33.44
CA LEU A 18 18.92 11.41 33.89
C LEU A 18 17.72 11.92 33.08
N ALA A 19 17.71 13.17 32.62
CA ALA A 19 16.67 13.69 31.71
C ALA A 19 16.80 13.10 30.30
N VAL A 20 18.03 12.88 29.81
CA VAL A 20 18.29 12.17 28.53
C VAL A 20 18.01 10.68 28.65
N GLN A 21 18.28 10.05 29.80
CA GLN A 21 17.90 8.66 30.10
C GLN A 21 16.39 8.51 30.30
N ALA A 22 15.72 9.48 30.95
CA ALA A 22 14.27 9.51 31.13
C ALA A 22 13.54 9.80 29.80
N ALA A 23 14.09 10.63 28.92
CA ALA A 23 13.60 10.81 27.55
C ALA A 23 13.81 9.53 26.72
N ARG A 24 14.96 8.84 26.87
CA ARG A 24 15.24 7.54 26.23
C ARG A 24 14.42 6.38 26.80
N ALA A 25 14.01 6.45 28.07
CA ALA A 25 13.14 5.49 28.74
C ALA A 25 11.65 5.75 28.46
N ALA A 26 11.27 7.01 28.27
CA ALA A 26 9.96 7.39 27.76
C ALA A 26 9.77 6.92 26.30
N ASP A 27 10.81 7.04 25.47
CA ASP A 27 10.81 6.54 24.08
C ASP A 27 10.73 5.01 23.99
N SER A 28 11.34 4.26 24.91
CA SER A 28 11.30 2.79 24.89
C SER A 28 10.02 2.21 25.52
N GLN A 29 9.37 2.92 26.45
CA GLN A 29 8.11 2.48 27.04
C GLN A 29 6.86 2.89 26.23
N LEU A 30 6.90 3.99 25.46
CA LEU A 30 5.89 4.25 24.42
C LEU A 30 6.00 3.25 23.26
N LEU A 31 7.22 2.82 22.93
CA LEU A 31 7.44 1.71 22.00
C LEU A 31 6.79 0.44 22.53
N LEU A 32 6.89 0.13 23.82
CA LEU A 32 6.22 -1.04 24.42
C LEU A 32 4.68 -0.96 24.38
N CYS A 33 4.05 0.22 24.43
CA CYS A 33 2.60 0.34 24.17
C CYS A 33 2.27 0.19 22.68
N ALA A 34 3.11 0.70 21.77
CA ALA A 34 2.95 0.43 20.33
C ALA A 34 3.17 -1.05 19.96
N LEU A 35 3.89 -1.79 20.81
CA LEU A 35 4.18 -3.21 20.69
C LEU A 35 3.25 -4.09 21.58
N ALA A 36 2.41 -3.51 22.45
CA ALA A 36 1.48 -4.24 23.33
C ALA A 36 0.00 -3.96 23.01
N ALA A 37 -0.34 -2.80 22.45
CA ALA A 37 -1.68 -2.45 21.95
C ALA A 37 -2.07 -3.21 20.66
N SER A 38 -1.36 -4.29 20.36
CA SER A 38 -1.34 -4.97 19.07
C SER A 38 -1.97 -6.36 19.11
N SER A 39 -2.48 -6.78 20.28
CA SER A 39 -3.28 -8.01 20.41
C SER A 39 -4.76 -7.77 20.11
N ALA A 40 -5.27 -6.53 20.20
CA ALA A 40 -6.58 -6.11 19.70
C ALA A 40 -6.37 -5.12 18.56
N GLY A 41 -6.70 -5.48 17.33
CA GLY A 41 -6.39 -4.66 16.15
C GLY A 41 -6.75 -3.19 16.34
N TYR A 42 -5.73 -2.33 16.42
CA TYR A 42 -5.86 -0.90 16.76
C TYR A 42 -7.03 -0.59 17.70
N GLY A 43 -7.10 -1.37 18.80
CA GLY A 43 -8.00 -1.18 19.92
C GLY A 43 -7.55 0.01 20.78
N ILE A 44 -8.55 0.67 21.34
CA ILE A 44 -8.50 1.99 21.94
C ILE A 44 -8.03 1.85 23.40
N TYR A 45 -6.92 2.48 23.79
CA TYR A 45 -6.55 2.64 25.20
C TYR A 45 -6.49 4.14 25.53
N ALA A 46 -7.23 4.55 26.56
CA ALA A 46 -7.21 5.93 27.05
C ALA A 46 -5.98 6.19 27.93
N THR A 47 -5.42 5.15 28.56
CA THR A 47 -4.26 5.27 29.47
C THR A 47 -3.27 4.09 29.38
N LYS A 48 -2.02 4.33 29.76
CA LYS A 48 -0.92 3.33 29.80
C LYS A 48 -1.22 2.09 30.69
N PRO A 49 -1.88 2.19 31.86
CA PRO A 49 -2.24 1.02 32.65
C PRO A 49 -3.28 0.11 31.99
N GLU A 50 -4.20 0.67 31.19
CA GLU A 50 -5.26 -0.04 30.48
C GLU A 50 -4.67 -0.97 29.40
N CYS A 51 -3.67 -0.48 28.66
CA CYS A 51 -2.91 -1.25 27.66
C CYS A 51 -2.12 -2.43 28.26
N LEU A 52 -1.78 -2.38 29.55
CA LEU A 52 -0.97 -3.40 30.23
C LEU A 52 -1.81 -4.38 31.06
N ALA A 53 -3.12 -4.15 31.19
CA ALA A 53 -4.03 -4.94 32.02
C ALA A 53 -4.78 -6.05 31.24
N ASP A 54 -4.88 -5.95 29.91
CA ASP A 54 -5.56 -6.96 29.09
C ASP A 54 -4.65 -8.18 28.83
N GLY A 55 -4.80 -9.21 29.67
CA GLY A 55 -4.57 -10.58 29.24
C GLY A 55 -5.62 -10.99 28.18
N GLU A 56 -5.26 -11.92 27.29
CA GLU A 56 -6.11 -12.52 26.25
C GLU A 56 -7.62 -12.48 26.58
N PRO A 57 -8.40 -11.54 25.99
CA PRO A 57 -9.85 -11.60 26.12
C PRO A 57 -10.36 -12.81 25.33
N ALA A 58 -11.37 -13.50 25.90
CA ALA A 58 -12.06 -14.61 25.25
C ALA A 58 -12.58 -14.21 23.85
N GLU A 59 -12.80 -15.20 22.97
CA GLU A 59 -13.35 -15.09 21.61
C GLU A 59 -14.80 -14.52 21.55
N GLU A 60 -15.12 -13.48 22.31
CA GLU A 60 -16.39 -12.76 22.21
C GLU A 60 -16.31 -11.64 21.16
N ASP A 61 -17.42 -11.45 20.43
CA ASP A 61 -17.61 -10.45 19.38
C ASP A 61 -17.35 -9.04 19.92
N VAL A 62 -16.11 -8.55 19.82
CA VAL A 62 -15.79 -7.13 20.07
C VAL A 62 -16.35 -6.32 18.90
N ARG A 63 -17.63 -5.96 18.99
CA ARG A 63 -18.20 -4.89 18.16
C ARG A 63 -17.62 -3.58 18.68
N VAL A 64 -16.96 -2.83 17.80
CA VAL A 64 -16.56 -1.46 18.14
C VAL A 64 -17.85 -0.64 18.18
N ASP A 65 -18.26 -0.18 19.35
CA ASP A 65 -19.40 0.73 19.47
C ASP A 65 -19.07 2.01 18.69
N ALA A 66 -19.68 2.15 17.50
CA ALA A 66 -19.48 3.31 16.66
C ALA A 66 -20.08 4.55 17.33
N ALA A 67 -19.29 5.59 17.52
CA ALA A 67 -19.81 6.94 17.74
C ALA A 67 -20.41 7.45 16.41
N GLY A 68 -21.42 8.34 16.47
CA GLY A 68 -22.03 8.92 15.27
C GLY A 68 -23.47 8.46 15.01
N VAL A 69 -23.86 8.26 13.75
CA VAL A 69 -25.21 7.80 13.42
C VAL A 69 -25.36 6.32 13.78
N ASP A 70 -26.28 6.03 14.69
CA ASP A 70 -26.71 4.66 14.94
C ASP A 70 -27.39 4.08 13.68
N PRO A 71 -26.83 3.04 13.03
CA PRO A 71 -27.40 2.46 11.82
C PRO A 71 -28.82 1.92 12.00
N THR A 72 -29.23 1.60 13.23
CA THR A 72 -30.60 1.16 13.52
C THR A 72 -31.62 2.28 13.31
N THR A 73 -31.19 3.54 13.33
CA THR A 73 -32.03 4.74 13.13
C THR A 73 -32.22 5.14 11.68
N TYR A 74 -31.52 4.48 10.74
CA TYR A 74 -31.72 4.78 9.32
C TYR A 74 -33.15 4.41 8.88
N PRO A 75 -33.79 5.24 8.04
CA PRO A 75 -35.19 5.05 7.68
C PRO A 75 -35.39 3.74 6.92
N GLU A 76 -36.48 3.02 7.22
CA GLU A 76 -36.86 1.81 6.50
C GLU A 76 -37.47 2.15 5.12
N PRO A 77 -37.35 1.28 4.11
CA PRO A 77 -38.02 1.47 2.84
C PRO A 77 -39.54 1.50 3.01
N THR A 78 -40.20 2.52 2.45
CA THR A 78 -41.66 2.65 2.51
C THR A 78 -42.29 2.25 1.18
N PHE A 79 -42.97 1.10 1.19
CA PHE A 79 -43.73 0.60 0.05
C PHE A 79 -45.23 0.59 0.37
N PRO A 80 -46.09 0.91 -0.62
CA PRO A 80 -47.53 0.87 -0.41
C PRO A 80 -47.97 -0.56 -0.11
N ALA A 81 -48.82 -0.74 0.89
CA ALA A 81 -49.50 -2.00 1.13
C ALA A 81 -50.42 -2.36 -0.06
N THR A 82 -50.70 -3.65 -0.24
CA THR A 82 -51.68 -4.13 -1.22
C THR A 82 -53.04 -3.45 -0.97
N ALA A 83 -53.57 -2.78 -1.98
CA ALA A 83 -54.88 -2.14 -1.95
C ALA A 83 -55.72 -2.62 -3.15
N CYS A 84 -57.04 -2.62 -2.99
CA CYS A 84 -57.98 -3.00 -4.05
C CYS A 84 -59.04 -1.90 -4.27
N PRO A 85 -59.17 -1.36 -5.51
CA PRO A 85 -58.42 -1.71 -6.72
C PRO A 85 -56.93 -1.36 -6.61
N ALA A 86 -56.08 -2.19 -7.22
CA ALA A 86 -54.65 -2.00 -7.18
C ALA A 86 -54.23 -0.78 -8.00
N ARG A 87 -53.26 -0.02 -7.49
CA ARG A 87 -52.74 1.15 -8.20
C ARG A 87 -51.81 0.69 -9.33
N ALA A 88 -52.19 0.95 -10.58
CA ALA A 88 -51.30 0.86 -11.72
C ALA A 88 -50.50 2.17 -11.87
N ARG A 89 -49.18 2.05 -12.07
CA ARG A 89 -48.28 3.21 -12.21
C ARG A 89 -47.80 3.48 -13.63
N ALA A 90 -48.15 2.61 -14.58
CA ALA A 90 -47.77 2.79 -15.97
C ALA A 90 -48.36 4.10 -16.52
N THR A 91 -47.51 4.95 -17.08
CA THR A 91 -47.89 6.28 -17.60
C THR A 91 -48.33 6.28 -19.06
N GLY A 92 -48.26 5.12 -19.74
CA GLY A 92 -48.57 4.98 -21.17
C GLY A 92 -47.47 5.43 -22.13
N ASN A 93 -46.49 6.20 -21.66
CA ASN A 93 -45.34 6.69 -22.45
C ASN A 93 -44.11 5.76 -22.40
N GLU A 94 -44.19 4.69 -21.62
CA GLU A 94 -43.09 3.75 -21.45
C GLU A 94 -43.07 2.77 -22.63
N GLN A 95 -41.99 2.77 -23.41
CA GLN A 95 -41.80 1.77 -24.48
C GLN A 95 -41.64 0.38 -23.86
N ARG A 96 -42.67 -0.46 -24.01
CA ARG A 96 -42.72 -1.82 -23.52
C ARG A 96 -43.16 -2.77 -24.61
N SER A 97 -42.51 -3.92 -24.71
CA SER A 97 -42.92 -5.03 -25.57
C SER A 97 -42.78 -6.35 -24.81
N ASP A 98 -43.50 -7.38 -25.26
CA ASP A 98 -43.33 -8.75 -24.75
C ASP A 98 -43.55 -8.87 -23.23
N CYS A 99 -44.51 -8.11 -22.70
CA CYS A 99 -44.84 -8.11 -21.28
C CYS A 99 -45.31 -9.49 -20.82
N PRO A 100 -44.60 -10.17 -19.88
CA PRO A 100 -44.97 -11.51 -19.45
C PRO A 100 -46.38 -11.61 -18.88
N PHE A 101 -46.87 -10.55 -18.22
CA PHE A 101 -48.21 -10.46 -17.65
C PHE A 101 -49.31 -10.17 -18.67
N GLN A 102 -48.97 -9.92 -19.94
CA GLN A 102 -49.93 -9.69 -21.04
C GLN A 102 -49.97 -10.86 -22.03
N GLN A 103 -49.18 -11.91 -21.84
CA GLN A 103 -49.18 -13.05 -22.76
C GLN A 103 -50.54 -13.77 -22.75
N SER A 104 -50.91 -14.38 -23.87
CA SER A 104 -52.13 -15.19 -23.96
C SER A 104 -52.03 -16.49 -23.16
N GLY A 105 -53.16 -16.98 -22.64
CA GLY A 105 -53.23 -18.29 -21.97
C GLY A 105 -52.86 -18.30 -20.49
N LEU A 106 -52.69 -17.14 -19.87
CA LEU A 106 -52.47 -17.03 -18.42
C LEU A 106 -53.69 -17.48 -17.63
N LYS A 107 -53.45 -18.27 -16.58
CA LYS A 107 -54.47 -18.68 -15.60
C LYS A 107 -54.36 -17.80 -14.36
N ARG A 108 -55.49 -17.36 -13.80
CA ARG A 108 -55.49 -16.45 -12.65
C ARG A 108 -55.21 -17.21 -11.35
N TRP A 109 -54.47 -16.59 -10.44
CA TRP A 109 -54.17 -17.14 -9.12
C TRP A 109 -55.43 -17.40 -8.28
N ASP A 110 -56.43 -16.52 -8.35
CA ASP A 110 -57.67 -16.58 -7.57
C ASP A 110 -58.79 -17.42 -8.22
N ASP A 111 -58.56 -17.99 -9.39
CA ASP A 111 -59.54 -18.82 -10.10
C ASP A 111 -59.43 -20.29 -9.63
N PRO A 112 -60.49 -20.87 -9.03
CA PRO A 112 -60.47 -22.26 -8.59
C PRO A 112 -60.15 -23.27 -9.70
N SER A 113 -60.47 -22.95 -10.97
CA SER A 113 -60.16 -23.81 -12.12
C SER A 113 -58.66 -23.92 -12.41
N THR A 114 -57.85 -22.95 -11.99
CA THR A 114 -56.39 -23.04 -12.03
C THR A 114 -55.88 -24.21 -11.18
N TRP A 115 -56.59 -24.51 -10.09
CA TRP A 115 -56.12 -25.41 -9.03
C TRP A 115 -56.90 -26.74 -8.95
N GLY A 116 -57.66 -27.08 -9.99
CA GLY A 116 -58.46 -28.31 -10.02
C GLY A 116 -59.72 -28.27 -9.15
N GLY A 117 -60.21 -27.07 -8.78
CA GLY A 117 -61.51 -26.88 -8.15
C GLY A 117 -61.52 -25.98 -6.91
N THR A 118 -60.38 -25.80 -6.24
CA THR A 118 -60.27 -25.00 -5.00
C THR A 118 -58.96 -24.23 -4.95
N VAL A 119 -59.03 -22.93 -4.69
CA VAL A 119 -57.83 -22.10 -4.48
C VAL A 119 -57.09 -22.56 -3.21
N PRO A 120 -55.78 -22.86 -3.26
CA PRO A 120 -55.01 -23.31 -2.12
C PRO A 120 -55.01 -22.32 -0.95
N SER A 121 -55.04 -22.85 0.27
CA SER A 121 -54.89 -22.04 1.49
C SER A 121 -53.47 -21.44 1.56
N PRO A 122 -53.31 -20.15 1.91
CA PRO A 122 -52.00 -19.54 2.15
C PRO A 122 -51.17 -20.28 3.21
N SER A 123 -51.80 -20.93 4.20
CA SER A 123 -51.09 -21.68 5.24
C SER A 123 -50.49 -23.02 4.75
N SER A 124 -50.80 -23.44 3.52
CA SER A 124 -50.33 -24.69 2.92
C SER A 124 -49.10 -24.49 2.02
N THR A 125 -48.40 -25.58 1.66
CA THR A 125 -47.43 -25.55 0.58
C THR A 125 -48.18 -25.54 -0.76
N ILE A 126 -48.05 -24.45 -1.51
CA ILE A 126 -48.74 -24.23 -2.78
C ILE A 126 -47.81 -24.62 -3.94
N THR A 127 -48.11 -25.73 -4.60
CA THR A 127 -47.40 -26.15 -5.83
C THR A 127 -48.22 -25.75 -7.05
N LEU A 128 -47.63 -24.98 -7.97
CA LEU A 128 -48.30 -24.62 -9.22
C LEU A 128 -48.62 -25.88 -10.04
N PRO A 129 -49.77 -25.95 -10.73
CA PRO A 129 -50.08 -27.07 -11.62
C PRO A 129 -49.02 -27.18 -12.73
N LYS A 130 -48.66 -28.41 -13.09
CA LYS A 130 -47.61 -28.70 -14.08
C LYS A 130 -47.95 -28.11 -15.45
N GLY A 131 -47.01 -27.39 -16.06
CA GLY A 131 -47.17 -26.82 -17.41
C GLY A 131 -48.06 -25.57 -17.47
N VAL A 132 -48.49 -25.03 -16.32
CA VAL A 132 -49.41 -23.90 -16.26
C VAL A 132 -48.65 -22.60 -15.98
N LYS A 133 -49.06 -21.54 -16.68
CA LYS A 133 -48.60 -20.16 -16.45
C LYS A 133 -49.64 -19.42 -15.59
N VAL A 134 -49.31 -19.16 -14.34
CA VAL A 134 -50.20 -18.55 -13.36
C VAL A 134 -49.87 -17.06 -13.20
N LEU A 135 -50.86 -16.21 -13.44
CA LEU A 135 -50.81 -14.77 -13.20
C LEU A 135 -51.25 -14.47 -11.76
N MET A 136 -50.43 -13.74 -11.03
CA MET A 136 -50.72 -13.23 -9.69
C MET A 136 -50.77 -11.71 -9.70
N GLY A 137 -51.92 -11.15 -9.34
CA GLY A 137 -52.14 -9.70 -9.16
C GLY A 137 -52.54 -9.36 -7.72
N ALA A 138 -52.53 -8.08 -7.38
CA ALA A 138 -52.71 -7.60 -6.00
C ALA A 138 -54.05 -8.04 -5.40
N CYS A 139 -55.13 -7.91 -6.18
CA CYS A 139 -56.47 -8.27 -5.73
C CYS A 139 -56.79 -9.77 -5.79
N MET A 140 -55.82 -10.59 -6.21
CA MET A 140 -55.94 -12.06 -6.18
C MET A 140 -55.41 -12.65 -4.86
N LEU A 141 -54.71 -11.84 -4.05
CA LEU A 141 -54.14 -12.27 -2.78
C LEU A 141 -55.19 -12.22 -1.65
N GLN A 142 -55.09 -13.17 -0.72
CA GLN A 142 -55.92 -13.14 0.48
C GLN A 142 -55.42 -12.04 1.41
N LYS A 143 -56.31 -11.13 1.82
CA LYS A 143 -55.97 -9.96 2.63
C LYS A 143 -55.34 -10.38 3.97
N GLY A 144 -54.14 -9.88 4.24
CA GLY A 144 -53.40 -10.14 5.48
C GLY A 144 -52.85 -11.56 5.62
N ALA A 145 -52.86 -12.35 4.54
CA ALA A 145 -52.34 -13.71 4.56
C ALA A 145 -50.83 -13.75 4.38
N THR A 146 -50.16 -14.57 5.20
CA THR A 146 -48.77 -14.98 4.97
C THR A 146 -48.76 -16.34 4.27
N TYR A 147 -48.27 -16.37 3.05
CA TYR A 147 -48.19 -17.58 2.24
C TYR A 147 -47.02 -18.45 2.73
N ARG A 148 -47.29 -19.69 3.15
CA ARG A 148 -46.29 -20.56 3.76
C ARG A 148 -45.14 -20.84 2.79
N GLN A 149 -45.43 -21.47 1.66
CA GLN A 149 -44.43 -21.82 0.67
C GLN A 149 -45.05 -21.90 -0.72
N ILE A 150 -44.38 -21.35 -1.72
CA ILE A 150 -44.78 -21.43 -3.14
C ILE A 150 -43.73 -22.24 -3.89
N ILE A 151 -44.16 -23.30 -4.59
CA ILE A 151 -43.31 -24.17 -5.42
C ILE A 151 -43.75 -24.02 -6.87
N ILE A 152 -42.81 -23.62 -7.72
CA ILE A 152 -43.00 -23.51 -9.16
C ILE A 152 -42.27 -24.71 -9.80
N PRO A 153 -42.98 -25.79 -10.19
CA PRO A 153 -42.33 -26.96 -10.76
C PRO A 153 -41.83 -26.69 -12.18
N ALA A 154 -40.93 -27.55 -12.67
CA ALA A 154 -40.42 -27.48 -14.03
C ALA A 154 -41.56 -27.46 -15.07
N GLY A 155 -41.45 -26.54 -16.04
CA GLY A 155 -42.46 -26.31 -17.07
C GLY A 155 -43.62 -25.39 -16.67
N SER A 156 -43.74 -25.00 -15.39
CA SER A 156 -44.73 -24.03 -14.92
C SER A 156 -44.11 -22.65 -14.72
N GLU A 157 -44.94 -21.60 -14.76
CA GLU A 157 -44.48 -20.22 -14.56
C GLU A 157 -45.39 -19.46 -13.58
N LEU A 158 -44.79 -18.77 -12.62
CA LEU A 158 -45.48 -17.74 -11.82
C LEU A 158 -45.13 -16.36 -12.38
N ILE A 159 -46.14 -15.57 -12.71
CA ILE A 159 -45.98 -14.27 -13.36
C ILE A 159 -46.71 -13.22 -12.53
N PHE A 160 -46.02 -12.15 -12.16
CA PHE A 160 -46.59 -11.02 -11.44
C PHE A 160 -47.18 -9.99 -12.41
N ALA A 161 -48.39 -9.52 -12.10
CA ALA A 161 -49.01 -8.38 -12.79
C ALA A 161 -48.27 -7.07 -12.48
N ASP A 162 -48.37 -6.08 -13.37
CA ASP A 162 -47.80 -4.74 -13.15
C ASP A 162 -48.72 -3.84 -12.31
N GLU A 163 -48.90 -4.23 -11.05
CA GLU A 163 -49.78 -3.57 -10.06
C GLU A 163 -49.01 -3.33 -8.76
N ASP A 164 -49.33 -2.25 -8.01
CA ASP A 164 -48.77 -2.05 -6.67
C ASP A 164 -49.24 -3.21 -5.77
N MET A 165 -48.31 -4.05 -5.33
CA MET A 165 -48.59 -5.32 -4.65
C MET A 165 -47.53 -5.67 -3.61
N ALA A 166 -47.99 -6.18 -2.47
CA ALA A 166 -47.18 -6.78 -1.42
C ALA A 166 -47.60 -8.23 -1.17
N LEU A 167 -46.62 -9.14 -1.09
CA LEU A 167 -46.77 -10.55 -0.80
C LEU A 167 -45.94 -10.91 0.43
N ASP A 168 -46.61 -11.34 1.50
CA ASP A 168 -45.98 -11.93 2.68
C ASP A 168 -45.83 -13.44 2.47
N VAL A 169 -44.60 -13.97 2.58
CA VAL A 169 -44.28 -15.36 2.21
C VAL A 169 -43.22 -15.99 3.12
N GLY A 170 -43.23 -17.31 3.32
CA GLY A 170 -42.15 -18.01 4.02
C GLY A 170 -41.01 -18.44 3.09
N SER A 171 -41.33 -18.99 1.92
CA SER A 171 -40.34 -19.52 0.97
C SER A 171 -40.90 -19.57 -0.45
N ILE A 172 -40.06 -19.31 -1.45
CA ILE A 172 -40.39 -19.48 -2.87
C ILE A 172 -39.33 -20.37 -3.53
N VAL A 173 -39.74 -21.50 -4.10
CA VAL A 173 -38.88 -22.45 -4.80
C VAL A 173 -39.20 -22.43 -6.30
N VAL A 174 -38.21 -22.14 -7.13
CA VAL A 174 -38.34 -21.93 -8.57
C VAL A 174 -37.58 -23.02 -9.33
N ASN A 175 -38.30 -24.08 -9.73
CA ASN A 175 -37.80 -25.12 -10.64
C ASN A 175 -38.33 -24.92 -12.08
N GLY A 176 -39.40 -24.13 -12.24
CA GLY A 176 -39.90 -23.61 -13.51
C GLY A 176 -39.42 -22.18 -13.74
N ALA A 177 -40.34 -21.21 -13.90
CA ALA A 177 -39.96 -19.80 -14.00
C ALA A 177 -40.76 -18.89 -13.04
N LEU A 178 -40.09 -17.88 -12.47
CA LEU A 178 -40.71 -16.75 -11.79
C LEU A 178 -40.41 -15.47 -12.57
N ARG A 179 -41.44 -14.70 -12.93
CA ARG A 179 -41.32 -13.49 -13.74
C ARG A 179 -42.02 -12.30 -13.09
N ALA A 180 -41.26 -11.24 -12.83
CA ALA A 180 -41.75 -9.91 -12.49
C ALA A 180 -41.18 -8.92 -13.51
N GLY A 181 -41.92 -8.71 -14.60
CA GLY A 181 -41.44 -8.01 -15.78
C GLY A 181 -40.50 -8.86 -16.66
N GLY A 182 -39.95 -8.24 -17.70
CA GLY A 182 -39.02 -8.82 -18.65
C GLY A 182 -38.04 -7.77 -19.19
N PRO A 183 -37.03 -8.17 -20.00
CA PRO A 183 -35.98 -7.28 -20.49
C PRO A 183 -36.49 -6.02 -21.21
N SER A 184 -37.56 -6.18 -22.01
CA SER A 184 -38.27 -5.14 -22.77
C SER A 184 -39.58 -4.69 -22.13
N CYS A 185 -39.97 -5.23 -20.97
CA CYS A 185 -41.16 -4.82 -20.24
C CYS A 185 -40.94 -4.86 -18.73
N ARG A 186 -40.35 -3.79 -18.21
CA ARG A 186 -40.09 -3.62 -16.77
C ARG A 186 -41.37 -3.24 -16.05
N LEU A 187 -41.49 -3.61 -14.78
CA LEU A 187 -42.62 -3.18 -13.95
C LEU A 187 -42.55 -1.66 -13.69
N ALA A 188 -43.67 -0.94 -13.89
CA ALA A 188 -43.82 0.44 -13.43
C ALA A 188 -44.42 0.48 -12.03
N SER A 189 -45.14 -0.55 -11.65
CA SER A 189 -45.75 -0.65 -10.34
C SER A 189 -44.77 -1.26 -9.34
N ARG A 190 -45.08 -1.09 -8.05
CA ARG A 190 -44.22 -1.53 -6.96
C ARG A 190 -44.56 -2.96 -6.54
N LEU A 191 -43.56 -3.82 -6.46
CA LEU A 191 -43.68 -5.19 -5.97
C LEU A 191 -42.88 -5.35 -4.68
N THR A 192 -43.52 -5.75 -3.59
CA THR A 192 -42.85 -6.06 -2.32
C THR A 192 -43.04 -7.54 -1.97
N LEU A 193 -41.93 -8.24 -1.76
CA LEU A 193 -41.91 -9.61 -1.25
C LEU A 193 -41.32 -9.57 0.16
N THR A 194 -42.18 -9.75 1.17
CA THR A 194 -41.77 -9.79 2.58
C THR A 194 -41.66 -11.23 3.03
N PHE A 195 -40.46 -11.65 3.43
CA PHE A 195 -40.18 -12.99 3.89
C PHE A 195 -40.25 -13.10 5.40
N HIS A 196 -40.91 -14.16 5.88
CA HIS A 196 -41.09 -14.45 7.30
C HIS A 196 -40.43 -15.78 7.69
N SER A 197 -39.86 -15.81 8.89
CA SER A 197 -39.46 -17.06 9.53
C SER A 197 -40.72 -17.79 10.01
N LEU A 198 -41.07 -18.92 9.36
CA LEU A 198 -42.26 -19.70 9.68
C LEU A 198 -41.91 -21.06 10.26
N SER A 199 -42.69 -21.51 11.25
CA SER A 199 -42.52 -22.84 11.84
C SER A 199 -42.56 -23.95 10.79
N GLY A 200 -41.59 -24.87 10.82
CA GLY A 200 -41.46 -25.97 9.86
C GLY A 200 -40.87 -25.58 8.50
N ILE A 201 -40.40 -24.34 8.32
CA ILE A 201 -39.49 -23.95 7.24
C ILE A 201 -38.16 -23.63 7.90
N ASP A 202 -37.10 -24.34 7.51
CA ASP A 202 -35.75 -24.03 7.99
C ASP A 202 -35.41 -22.57 7.64
N THR A 203 -34.77 -21.84 8.55
CA THR A 203 -34.42 -20.43 8.33
C THR A 203 -33.58 -20.24 7.07
N PHE A 204 -32.73 -21.20 6.70
CA PHE A 204 -32.00 -21.18 5.44
C PHE A 204 -32.92 -21.23 4.21
N ASN A 205 -34.12 -21.80 4.33
CA ASN A 205 -35.12 -21.86 3.26
C ASN A 205 -36.07 -20.64 3.24
N MET A 206 -35.87 -19.66 4.13
CA MET A 206 -36.44 -18.32 3.99
C MET A 206 -35.74 -17.63 2.81
N ALA A 207 -36.13 -18.00 1.60
CA ALA A 207 -35.38 -17.69 0.39
C ALA A 207 -36.28 -17.65 -0.84
N LEU A 208 -35.82 -16.90 -1.85
CA LEU A 208 -36.18 -17.12 -3.23
C LEU A 208 -35.10 -18.02 -3.83
N TRP A 209 -35.40 -19.32 -3.93
CA TRP A 209 -34.46 -20.32 -4.37
C TRP A 209 -34.75 -20.74 -5.81
N VAL A 210 -33.82 -20.47 -6.71
CA VAL A 210 -33.87 -20.90 -8.11
C VAL A 210 -33.05 -22.16 -8.25
N GLY A 211 -33.72 -23.30 -8.38
CA GLY A 211 -33.07 -24.60 -8.52
C GLY A 211 -32.43 -24.79 -9.91
N PRO A 212 -31.67 -25.87 -10.11
CA PRO A 212 -31.10 -26.19 -11.43
C PRO A 212 -32.19 -26.30 -12.50
N GLY A 213 -32.01 -25.60 -13.62
CA GLY A 213 -33.01 -25.51 -14.70
C GLY A 213 -34.13 -24.48 -14.47
N GLY A 214 -34.22 -23.90 -13.27
CA GLY A 214 -35.14 -22.81 -12.96
C GLY A 214 -34.73 -21.48 -13.60
N THR A 215 -35.70 -20.59 -13.83
CA THR A 215 -35.48 -19.26 -14.39
C THR A 215 -36.09 -18.18 -13.49
N LEU A 216 -35.32 -17.14 -13.18
CA LEU A 216 -35.77 -15.95 -12.45
C LEU A 216 -35.57 -14.70 -13.30
N ASP A 217 -36.66 -14.01 -13.59
CA ASP A 217 -36.63 -12.70 -14.27
C ASP A 217 -37.28 -11.65 -13.35
N LEU A 218 -36.46 -10.76 -12.79
CA LEU A 218 -36.91 -9.62 -12.00
C LEU A 218 -36.44 -8.34 -12.69
N HIS A 219 -37.39 -7.56 -13.21
CA HIS A 219 -37.13 -6.36 -14.00
C HIS A 219 -37.98 -5.19 -13.50
N GLY A 220 -37.42 -4.42 -12.56
CA GLY A 220 -38.02 -3.20 -12.03
C GLY A 220 -37.73 -1.97 -12.89
N LYS A 221 -38.44 -0.87 -12.61
CA LYS A 221 -38.12 0.46 -13.14
C LYS A 221 -36.66 0.84 -12.81
N LEU A 222 -36.00 1.47 -13.78
CA LEU A 222 -34.60 1.89 -13.65
C LEU A 222 -34.48 3.37 -13.33
N PHE A 223 -33.41 3.69 -12.64
CA PHE A 223 -33.00 5.04 -12.24
C PHE A 223 -31.55 5.21 -12.67
N TYR A 224 -31.20 6.36 -13.25
CA TYR A 224 -29.87 6.56 -13.82
C TYR A 224 -29.27 7.93 -13.45
N PRO A 225 -27.98 8.02 -13.08
CA PRO A 225 -27.18 6.89 -12.62
C PRO A 225 -27.75 6.33 -11.30
N THR A 226 -27.38 5.12 -10.91
CA THR A 226 -27.81 4.52 -9.64
C THR A 226 -27.07 5.13 -8.44
N TRP A 227 -25.92 5.75 -8.68
CA TRP A 227 -25.19 6.59 -7.75
C TRP A 227 -24.39 7.65 -8.51
N THR A 228 -24.02 8.72 -7.83
CA THR A 228 -23.24 9.83 -8.37
C THR A 228 -22.32 10.35 -7.27
N ARG A 229 -21.62 11.47 -7.50
CA ARG A 229 -20.79 12.13 -6.49
C ARG A 229 -21.25 13.57 -6.28
N LEU A 230 -20.93 14.10 -5.10
CA LEU A 230 -21.14 15.51 -4.83
C LEU A 230 -20.37 16.40 -5.83
N ALA A 231 -21.03 17.46 -6.31
CA ALA A 231 -20.40 18.52 -7.10
C ALA A 231 -19.77 19.61 -6.25
N GLN A 232 -20.21 19.73 -4.99
CA GLN A 232 -19.66 20.63 -3.98
C GLN A 232 -19.89 20.02 -2.59
N THR A 233 -19.10 20.43 -1.60
CA THR A 233 -19.31 20.02 -0.19
C THR A 233 -20.73 20.33 0.27
N ALA A 234 -21.36 19.34 0.91
CA ALA A 234 -22.63 19.49 1.61
C ALA A 234 -22.33 19.63 3.11
N ALA A 235 -22.63 20.79 3.70
CA ALA A 235 -22.39 21.03 5.12
C ALA A 235 -23.48 20.39 5.99
N ALA A 236 -23.15 20.11 7.25
CA ALA A 236 -24.14 19.80 8.28
C ALA A 236 -25.24 20.87 8.31
N GLY A 237 -26.50 20.43 8.44
CA GLY A 237 -27.67 21.28 8.34
C GLY A 237 -28.18 21.52 6.91
N ALA A 238 -27.43 21.15 5.88
CA ALA A 238 -27.88 21.32 4.50
C ALA A 238 -29.12 20.46 4.19
N LYS A 239 -30.08 21.05 3.47
CA LYS A 239 -31.31 20.39 3.00
C LYS A 239 -31.28 20.10 1.49
N SER A 240 -30.11 20.16 0.87
CA SER A 240 -29.97 19.88 -0.54
C SER A 240 -28.57 19.37 -0.87
N LEU A 241 -28.48 18.44 -1.80
CA LEU A 241 -27.24 17.92 -2.37
C LEU A 241 -27.12 18.42 -3.81
N LYS A 242 -25.97 19.00 -4.17
CA LYS A 242 -25.63 19.22 -5.58
C LYS A 242 -24.72 18.09 -6.05
N VAL A 243 -25.09 17.48 -7.16
CA VAL A 243 -24.43 16.28 -7.68
C VAL A 243 -23.80 16.54 -9.05
N LYS A 244 -22.75 15.78 -9.37
CA LYS A 244 -21.98 15.94 -10.63
C LYS A 244 -22.80 15.55 -11.85
N ASP A 245 -23.51 14.45 -11.75
CA ASP A 245 -24.30 13.89 -12.84
C ASP A 245 -25.78 14.20 -12.64
N ALA A 246 -26.48 14.47 -13.74
CA ALA A 246 -27.91 14.70 -13.71
C ALA A 246 -28.65 13.38 -13.38
N VAL A 247 -29.39 13.35 -12.27
CA VAL A 247 -30.11 12.15 -11.82
C VAL A 247 -31.43 11.98 -12.56
N GLN A 248 -31.47 11.10 -13.55
CA GLN A 248 -32.66 10.77 -14.34
C GLN A 248 -33.57 9.77 -13.62
N GLY A 249 -34.85 10.12 -13.52
CA GLY A 249 -35.88 9.26 -12.96
C GLY A 249 -35.94 9.19 -11.44
N TRP A 250 -34.99 9.75 -10.67
CA TRP A 250 -35.09 9.85 -9.20
C TRP A 250 -36.32 10.67 -8.79
N GLU A 251 -37.03 10.24 -7.76
CA GLU A 251 -38.38 10.70 -7.37
C GLU A 251 -38.44 11.10 -5.90
N GLN A 252 -39.41 11.95 -5.57
CA GLN A 252 -39.78 12.25 -4.18
C GLN A 252 -40.12 10.98 -3.40
N GLY A 253 -39.73 10.93 -2.14
CA GLY A 253 -39.95 9.82 -1.22
C GLY A 253 -38.94 8.68 -1.35
N GLN A 254 -38.06 8.69 -2.36
CA GLN A 254 -36.97 7.72 -2.46
C GLN A 254 -35.86 8.03 -1.45
N GLN A 255 -35.13 7.00 -1.07
CA GLN A 255 -34.03 7.09 -0.11
C GLN A 255 -32.69 7.08 -0.82
N VAL A 256 -31.77 7.91 -0.33
CA VAL A 256 -30.39 8.01 -0.80
C VAL A 256 -29.43 7.82 0.37
N VAL A 257 -28.30 7.16 0.11
CA VAL A 257 -27.16 7.11 1.01
C VAL A 257 -26.13 8.16 0.59
N ILE A 258 -25.51 8.82 1.56
CA ILE A 258 -24.34 9.69 1.37
C ILE A 258 -23.18 9.08 2.15
N THR A 259 -22.07 8.82 1.46
CA THR A 259 -20.89 8.21 2.09
C THR A 259 -20.16 9.18 3.01
N THR A 260 -19.52 8.63 4.03
CA THR A 260 -18.62 9.34 4.92
C THR A 260 -17.44 9.97 4.17
N THR A 261 -16.85 11.01 4.75
CA THR A 261 -15.59 11.61 4.24
C THR A 261 -14.53 11.76 5.32
N ILE A 262 -14.54 10.82 6.27
CA ILE A 262 -13.52 10.69 7.32
C ILE A 262 -12.78 9.36 7.23
N TRP A 263 -11.63 9.25 7.89
CA TRP A 263 -10.79 8.06 7.82
C TRP A 263 -11.37 6.79 8.47
N LYS A 264 -11.93 6.89 9.69
CA LYS A 264 -12.34 5.73 10.51
C LYS A 264 -13.87 5.62 10.61
N ASP A 265 -14.51 5.17 9.53
CA ASP A 265 -15.98 5.16 9.44
C ASP A 265 -16.66 4.11 10.33
N GLU A 266 -16.00 3.00 10.64
CA GLU A 266 -16.47 2.01 11.62
C GLU A 266 -16.52 2.60 13.05
N GLN A 267 -15.60 3.51 13.38
CA GLN A 267 -15.52 4.09 14.73
C GLN A 267 -16.40 5.33 14.87
N ASP A 268 -16.47 6.14 13.82
CA ASP A 268 -17.20 7.41 13.79
C ASP A 268 -18.13 7.41 12.56
N ASN A 269 -19.28 6.73 12.65
CA ASN A 269 -20.18 6.57 11.51
C ASN A 269 -20.83 7.92 11.13
N GLN A 270 -20.39 8.47 9.99
CA GLN A 270 -20.95 9.68 9.38
C GLN A 270 -21.65 9.39 8.05
N ASN A 271 -21.92 8.11 7.73
CA ASN A 271 -22.78 7.79 6.60
C ASN A 271 -24.22 8.20 6.95
N GLU A 272 -24.95 8.75 5.99
CA GLU A 272 -26.33 9.20 6.19
C GLU A 272 -27.28 8.59 5.16
N VAL A 273 -28.44 8.11 5.62
CA VAL A 273 -29.53 7.71 4.74
C VAL A 273 -30.68 8.70 4.93
N VAL A 274 -31.04 9.39 3.86
CA VAL A 274 -32.04 10.48 3.87
C VAL A 274 -33.06 10.30 2.75
N THR A 275 -34.24 10.91 2.92
CA THR A 275 -35.34 10.87 1.96
C THR A 275 -35.31 12.09 1.04
N ILE A 276 -35.50 11.87 -0.25
CA ILE A 276 -35.67 12.91 -1.27
C ILE A 276 -37.03 13.60 -1.06
N ASP A 277 -37.01 14.91 -0.87
CA ASP A 277 -38.20 15.75 -0.91
C ASP A 277 -38.58 16.12 -2.36
N SER A 278 -37.61 16.57 -3.14
CA SER A 278 -37.83 16.88 -4.57
C SER A 278 -36.51 16.89 -5.33
N VAL A 279 -36.58 16.89 -6.67
CA VAL A 279 -35.42 17.01 -7.55
C VAL A 279 -35.64 18.20 -8.47
N SER A 280 -34.65 19.06 -8.57
CA SER A 280 -34.61 20.23 -9.46
C SER A 280 -34.85 19.87 -10.94
N ALA A 281 -35.26 20.85 -11.74
CA ALA A 281 -35.57 20.67 -13.16
C ALA A 281 -34.35 20.24 -14.01
N ASP A 282 -33.15 20.73 -13.68
CA ASP A 282 -31.89 20.33 -14.35
C ASP A 282 -31.35 18.97 -13.86
N ARG A 283 -32.03 18.38 -12.87
CA ARG A 283 -31.72 17.09 -12.26
C ARG A 283 -30.35 17.05 -11.57
N ARG A 284 -29.75 18.19 -11.22
CA ARG A 284 -28.43 18.25 -10.55
C ARG A 284 -28.49 18.67 -9.08
N THR A 285 -29.66 19.06 -8.61
CA THR A 285 -29.92 19.33 -7.19
C THR A 285 -31.03 18.44 -6.65
N ILE A 286 -30.74 17.73 -5.56
CA ILE A 286 -31.67 16.88 -4.81
C ILE A 286 -32.00 17.61 -3.50
N TYR A 287 -33.27 17.90 -3.26
CA TYR A 287 -33.75 18.47 -2.01
C TYR A 287 -34.11 17.35 -1.03
N LEU A 288 -33.77 17.52 0.24
CA LEU A 288 -33.89 16.51 1.28
C LEU A 288 -35.04 16.84 2.23
N ALA A 289 -35.79 15.82 2.65
CA ALA A 289 -36.88 15.96 3.60
C ALA A 289 -36.38 16.36 5.01
N SER A 290 -35.17 15.93 5.36
CA SER A 290 -34.49 16.25 6.61
C SER A 290 -33.11 16.82 6.32
N PRO A 291 -32.62 17.77 7.14
CA PRO A 291 -31.25 18.29 7.00
C PRO A 291 -30.21 17.20 7.33
N LEU A 292 -29.05 17.27 6.68
CA LEU A 292 -27.89 16.44 7.01
C LEU A 292 -27.39 16.72 8.43
N LYS A 293 -26.88 15.70 9.10
CA LYS A 293 -26.24 15.80 10.42
C LYS A 293 -24.76 16.13 10.32
N TYR A 294 -24.09 15.65 9.28
CA TYR A 294 -22.64 15.76 9.10
C TYR A 294 -22.26 16.50 7.81
N ASP A 295 -20.99 16.88 7.73
CA ASP A 295 -20.41 17.43 6.52
C ASP A 295 -19.97 16.29 5.60
N HIS A 296 -20.32 16.38 4.33
CA HIS A 296 -19.86 15.47 3.28
C HIS A 296 -19.04 16.24 2.25
N TYR A 297 -17.74 15.93 2.18
CA TYR A 297 -16.80 16.65 1.32
C TYR A 297 -17.08 16.44 -0.16
N GLY A 298 -17.04 17.51 -0.95
CA GLY A 298 -17.24 17.51 -2.40
C GLY A 298 -16.25 18.44 -3.08
N GLY A 299 -14.96 18.30 -2.75
CA GLY A 299 -13.88 19.16 -3.27
C GLY A 299 -13.34 18.71 -4.62
N SER A 300 -12.23 19.29 -5.06
CA SER A 300 -11.61 18.97 -6.35
C SER A 300 -10.86 17.64 -6.35
N GLU A 301 -10.35 17.24 -5.19
CA GLU A 301 -9.49 16.08 -4.97
C GLU A 301 -10.28 14.78 -5.01
N TYR A 302 -11.32 14.71 -4.17
CA TYR A 302 -12.26 13.61 -4.03
C TYR A 302 -13.60 14.13 -3.50
N GLN A 303 -14.63 13.31 -3.63
CA GLN A 303 -16.02 13.70 -3.31
C GLN A 303 -16.75 12.50 -2.74
N ALA A 304 -17.64 12.74 -1.77
CA ALA A 304 -18.57 11.74 -1.28
C ALA A 304 -19.48 11.23 -2.40
N GLU A 305 -19.76 9.93 -2.36
CA GLU A 305 -20.75 9.27 -3.19
C GLU A 305 -22.16 9.48 -2.63
N VAL A 306 -23.11 9.61 -3.54
CA VAL A 306 -24.55 9.68 -3.27
C VAL A 306 -25.23 8.56 -4.05
N GLY A 307 -25.72 7.53 -3.35
CA GLY A 307 -26.33 6.34 -3.96
C GLY A 307 -27.84 6.27 -3.75
N LEU A 308 -28.61 5.94 -4.78
CA LEU A 308 -30.04 5.69 -4.64
C LEU A 308 -30.28 4.29 -4.08
N LEU A 309 -30.99 4.19 -2.97
CA LEU A 309 -31.35 2.91 -2.33
C LEU A 309 -32.72 2.39 -2.78
N SER A 310 -33.69 3.26 -3.08
CA SER A 310 -35.04 2.78 -3.41
C SER A 310 -35.12 2.16 -4.80
N ARG A 311 -35.78 1.01 -4.93
CA ARG A 311 -36.18 0.40 -6.21
C ARG A 311 -37.69 0.10 -6.21
N TYR A 312 -38.23 -0.39 -7.33
CA TYR A 312 -39.65 -0.69 -7.41
C TYR A 312 -39.97 -2.15 -7.07
N ILE A 313 -39.00 -3.06 -7.20
CA ILE A 313 -39.10 -4.41 -6.65
C ILE A 313 -38.30 -4.43 -5.35
N LEU A 314 -38.95 -4.75 -4.23
CA LEU A 314 -38.34 -4.93 -2.92
C LEU A 314 -38.46 -6.39 -2.49
N VAL A 315 -37.33 -7.01 -2.14
CA VAL A 315 -37.27 -8.31 -1.45
C VAL A 315 -36.74 -8.06 -0.06
N GLN A 316 -37.54 -8.31 0.98
CA GLN A 316 -37.16 -7.96 2.34
C GLN A 316 -37.46 -9.04 3.37
N GLY A 317 -36.70 -9.04 4.47
CA GLY A 317 -37.09 -9.74 5.69
C GLY A 317 -38.06 -8.90 6.51
N ASP A 318 -38.92 -9.57 7.28
CA ASP A 318 -39.73 -8.89 8.28
C ASP A 318 -38.87 -8.24 9.40
N ALA A 319 -39.51 -7.45 10.26
CA ALA A 319 -38.81 -6.80 11.37
C ALA A 319 -38.17 -7.80 12.36
N ALA A 320 -38.64 -9.06 12.41
CA ALA A 320 -38.07 -10.07 13.29
C ALA A 320 -36.69 -10.55 12.82
N ALA A 321 -36.37 -10.42 11.52
CA ALA A 321 -35.08 -10.78 10.93
C ALA A 321 -33.88 -10.08 11.60
N GLU A 322 -34.08 -8.86 12.12
CA GLU A 322 -33.05 -8.07 12.83
C GLU A 322 -32.52 -8.77 14.08
N ARG A 323 -33.39 -9.46 14.83
CA ARG A 323 -33.04 -10.03 16.15
C ARG A 323 -31.89 -11.02 16.07
N ASN A 324 -31.84 -11.79 14.98
CA ASN A 324 -30.85 -12.84 14.77
C ASN A 324 -29.96 -12.56 13.54
N GLN A 325 -30.15 -11.42 12.87
CA GLN A 325 -29.49 -11.08 11.60
C GLN A 325 -29.65 -12.19 10.55
N LYS A 326 -30.88 -12.73 10.45
CA LYS A 326 -31.28 -13.78 9.52
C LYS A 326 -32.42 -13.29 8.64
N GLY A 327 -32.07 -12.76 7.49
CA GLY A 327 -32.97 -12.27 6.45
C GLY A 327 -33.15 -13.24 5.28
N PRO A 328 -34.02 -12.91 4.31
CA PRO A 328 -34.12 -13.70 3.11
C PRO A 328 -32.88 -13.58 2.25
N HIS A 329 -32.68 -14.57 1.40
CA HIS A 329 -31.64 -14.57 0.39
C HIS A 329 -32.19 -15.03 -0.97
N ILE A 330 -31.49 -14.65 -2.04
CA ILE A 330 -31.81 -15.06 -3.41
C ILE A 330 -30.67 -15.96 -3.89
N ARG A 331 -30.93 -17.26 -3.96
CA ARG A 331 -29.96 -18.26 -4.41
C ARG A 331 -30.30 -18.75 -5.80
N VAL A 332 -29.33 -18.63 -6.72
CA VAL A 332 -29.47 -18.96 -8.13
C VAL A 332 -28.55 -20.12 -8.48
N GLU A 333 -29.12 -21.30 -8.70
CA GLU A 333 -28.45 -22.49 -9.24
C GLU A 333 -28.86 -22.74 -10.72
N GLY A 334 -29.81 -21.97 -11.23
CA GLY A 334 -30.29 -21.97 -12.62
C GLY A 334 -29.90 -20.71 -13.39
N THR A 335 -30.90 -20.07 -14.00
CA THR A 335 -30.72 -18.82 -14.77
C THR A 335 -31.42 -17.64 -14.08
N ALA A 336 -30.75 -16.50 -13.94
CA ALA A 336 -31.37 -15.29 -13.43
C ALA A 336 -30.97 -14.01 -14.17
N ARG A 337 -31.94 -13.12 -14.39
CA ARG A 337 -31.72 -11.72 -14.75
C ARG A 337 -32.42 -10.85 -13.71
N ILE A 338 -31.61 -10.25 -12.85
CA ILE A 338 -32.08 -9.44 -11.73
C ILE A 338 -31.67 -8.00 -11.97
N ARG A 339 -32.66 -7.15 -12.22
CA ARG A 339 -32.43 -5.75 -12.57
C ARG A 339 -33.41 -4.80 -11.91
N GLY A 340 -32.88 -3.76 -11.26
CA GLY A 340 -33.70 -2.76 -10.58
C GLY A 340 -34.45 -3.30 -9.36
N VAL A 341 -33.79 -4.17 -8.59
CA VAL A 341 -34.32 -4.80 -7.37
C VAL A 341 -33.59 -4.25 -6.15
N GLN A 342 -34.36 -3.96 -5.10
CA GLN A 342 -33.85 -3.63 -3.78
C GLN A 342 -33.98 -4.85 -2.86
N THR A 343 -32.93 -5.15 -2.09
CA THR A 343 -33.06 -6.04 -0.93
C THR A 343 -32.93 -5.26 0.36
N PHE A 344 -33.71 -5.62 1.38
CA PHE A 344 -33.66 -5.00 2.70
C PHE A 344 -33.70 -6.04 3.81
N ARG A 345 -32.86 -5.91 4.85
CA ARG A 345 -32.76 -6.92 5.94
C ARG A 345 -32.50 -8.31 5.38
N ALA A 346 -31.57 -8.43 4.44
CA ALA A 346 -31.34 -9.63 3.64
C ALA A 346 -29.99 -10.28 3.96
N GLY A 347 -29.85 -11.55 3.60
CA GLY A 347 -28.70 -12.38 3.95
C GLY A 347 -28.77 -12.91 5.37
N GLN A 348 -27.90 -13.87 5.68
CA GLN A 348 -27.87 -14.52 6.99
C GLN A 348 -26.43 -14.59 7.50
N ILE A 349 -26.10 -13.80 8.52
CA ILE A 349 -24.73 -13.69 9.04
C ILE A 349 -24.18 -15.08 9.42
N ASN A 350 -22.94 -15.39 9.08
CA ASN A 350 -22.30 -16.69 9.37
C ASN A 350 -23.03 -17.94 8.82
N THR A 351 -23.95 -17.79 7.86
CA THR A 351 -24.55 -18.92 7.15
C THR A 351 -24.07 -18.92 5.70
N ILE A 352 -23.09 -19.78 5.42
CA ILE A 352 -22.51 -19.92 4.07
C ILE A 352 -23.62 -20.23 3.06
N GLY A 353 -23.69 -19.44 2.01
CA GLY A 353 -24.63 -19.61 0.92
C GLY A 353 -25.96 -18.86 1.05
N ALA A 354 -26.18 -18.11 2.13
CA ALA A 354 -27.35 -17.29 2.34
C ALA A 354 -27.02 -15.79 2.22
N TYR A 355 -26.84 -15.32 0.99
CA TYR A 355 -26.47 -13.94 0.64
C TYR A 355 -27.62 -13.24 -0.09
N PRO A 356 -27.85 -11.92 0.07
CA PRO A 356 -28.95 -11.21 -0.58
C PRO A 356 -29.09 -11.54 -2.07
N PHE A 357 -27.96 -11.61 -2.80
CA PHE A 357 -27.87 -12.19 -4.13
C PHE A 357 -26.73 -13.21 -4.21
N HIS A 358 -27.01 -14.42 -4.68
CA HIS A 358 -26.03 -15.51 -4.72
C HIS A 358 -26.17 -16.35 -6.00
N TRP A 359 -25.20 -16.23 -6.91
CA TRP A 359 -25.05 -17.17 -8.01
C TRP A 359 -24.19 -18.34 -7.55
N HIS A 360 -24.81 -19.51 -7.46
CA HIS A 360 -24.23 -20.68 -6.82
C HIS A 360 -24.03 -21.81 -7.83
N MET A 361 -22.78 -22.07 -8.19
CA MET A 361 -22.37 -23.22 -9.01
C MET A 361 -23.04 -23.26 -10.40
N VAL A 362 -23.31 -22.11 -11.00
CA VAL A 362 -23.99 -22.00 -12.30
C VAL A 362 -23.07 -22.40 -13.46
N GLY A 363 -21.75 -22.34 -13.29
CA GLY A 363 -20.79 -22.65 -14.33
C GLY A 363 -20.65 -21.49 -15.32
N ASP A 364 -21.38 -21.49 -16.42
CA ASP A 364 -21.41 -20.38 -17.39
C ASP A 364 -22.70 -19.57 -17.23
N ALA A 365 -22.57 -18.34 -16.75
CA ALA A 365 -23.68 -17.41 -16.56
C ALA A 365 -23.78 -16.37 -17.68
N SER A 366 -23.29 -16.69 -18.89
CA SER A 366 -23.46 -15.86 -20.07
C SER A 366 -24.92 -15.43 -20.27
N GLY A 367 -25.17 -14.12 -20.32
CA GLY A 367 -26.51 -13.53 -20.45
C GLY A 367 -27.28 -13.37 -19.13
N GLN A 368 -26.73 -13.83 -18.01
CA GLN A 368 -27.26 -13.57 -16.67
C GLN A 368 -26.70 -12.26 -16.10
N MET A 369 -27.42 -11.66 -15.15
CA MET A 369 -27.02 -10.36 -14.63
C MET A 369 -27.60 -10.02 -13.27
N ALA A 370 -26.83 -9.24 -12.50
CA ALA A 370 -27.27 -8.45 -11.35
C ALA A 370 -26.96 -6.97 -11.65
N THR A 371 -27.96 -6.21 -12.11
CA THR A 371 -27.73 -4.82 -12.52
C THR A 371 -28.69 -3.81 -11.92
N ASP A 372 -28.20 -2.59 -11.70
CA ASP A 372 -29.00 -1.48 -11.20
C ASP A 372 -29.71 -1.79 -9.86
N ASN A 373 -29.21 -2.76 -9.07
CA ASN A 373 -29.83 -3.18 -7.81
C ASN A 373 -29.32 -2.34 -6.62
N SER A 374 -29.91 -2.55 -5.46
CA SER A 374 -29.49 -1.94 -4.19
C SER A 374 -29.65 -2.91 -3.05
N ILE A 375 -28.64 -3.07 -2.21
CA ILE A 375 -28.71 -3.89 -1.02
C ILE A 375 -28.54 -2.97 0.17
N TYR A 376 -29.63 -2.79 0.91
CA TYR A 376 -29.69 -1.91 2.06
C TYR A 376 -29.87 -2.74 3.33
N ARG A 377 -29.04 -2.50 4.36
CA ARG A 377 -29.08 -3.26 5.62
C ARG A 377 -28.88 -4.77 5.38
N SER A 378 -27.75 -5.11 4.77
CA SER A 378 -27.31 -6.49 4.57
C SER A 378 -26.82 -7.08 5.88
N PHE A 379 -27.20 -8.33 6.18
CA PHE A 379 -26.67 -9.06 7.33
C PHE A 379 -25.44 -9.90 6.99
N TYR A 380 -25.11 -10.04 5.70
CA TYR A 380 -23.90 -10.72 5.28
C TYR A 380 -23.35 -10.13 3.97
N ARG A 381 -22.48 -10.85 3.26
CA ARG A 381 -21.98 -10.48 1.93
C ARG A 381 -23.16 -10.24 0.97
N CYS A 382 -23.17 -9.15 0.20
CA CYS A 382 -24.35 -8.67 -0.56
C CYS A 382 -24.59 -9.41 -1.87
N VAL A 383 -23.63 -9.38 -2.80
CA VAL A 383 -23.64 -10.22 -4.00
C VAL A 383 -22.60 -11.30 -3.74
N THR A 384 -22.83 -12.55 -4.12
CA THR A 384 -21.79 -13.58 -4.05
C THR A 384 -21.84 -14.37 -5.33
N VAL A 385 -20.73 -14.41 -6.04
CA VAL A 385 -20.54 -15.27 -7.19
C VAL A 385 -19.75 -16.48 -6.66
N HIS A 386 -20.25 -17.69 -6.90
CA HIS A 386 -19.60 -18.92 -6.47
C HIS A 386 -19.57 -19.92 -7.63
N ALA A 387 -18.37 -20.27 -8.10
CA ALA A 387 -18.12 -21.17 -9.24
C ALA A 387 -18.97 -20.85 -10.49
N THR A 388 -19.09 -19.57 -10.78
CA THR A 388 -19.93 -18.99 -11.83
C THR A 388 -19.14 -17.96 -12.63
N ASN A 389 -18.98 -18.21 -13.93
CA ASN A 389 -18.19 -17.39 -14.84
C ASN A 389 -19.10 -16.57 -15.77
N ASN A 390 -18.55 -15.51 -16.39
CA ASN A 390 -19.25 -14.65 -17.36
C ASN A 390 -20.50 -13.92 -16.82
N LEU A 391 -20.62 -13.73 -15.50
CA LEU A 391 -21.69 -12.96 -14.90
C LEU A 391 -21.44 -11.45 -15.05
N LEU A 392 -22.51 -10.69 -15.31
CA LEU A 392 -22.50 -9.23 -15.28
C LEU A 392 -23.05 -8.69 -13.95
N VAL A 393 -22.21 -8.01 -13.18
CA VAL A 393 -22.55 -7.31 -11.95
C VAL A 393 -22.27 -5.81 -12.14
N GLN A 394 -23.30 -5.02 -12.39
CA GLN A 394 -23.12 -3.62 -12.81
C GLN A 394 -24.10 -2.63 -12.19
N ASN A 395 -23.61 -1.41 -11.88
CA ASN A 395 -24.42 -0.29 -11.37
C ASN A 395 -25.19 -0.60 -10.08
N ASN A 396 -24.72 -1.54 -9.27
CA ASN A 396 -25.35 -1.87 -8.00
C ASN A 396 -24.84 -0.95 -6.88
N VAL A 397 -25.70 -0.73 -5.88
CA VAL A 397 -25.28 -0.14 -4.60
C VAL A 397 -25.19 -1.27 -3.56
N ALA A 398 -24.09 -2.06 -3.60
CA ALA A 398 -23.65 -3.10 -2.63
C ALA A 398 -22.37 -3.90 -3.03
N PHE A 399 -22.01 -4.97 -2.27
CA PHE A 399 -20.77 -5.76 -2.37
C PHE A 399 -20.83 -7.32 -2.15
N ASP A 400 -20.22 -8.18 -3.00
CA ASP A 400 -19.20 -9.28 -2.75
C ASP A 400 -19.00 -10.23 -3.97
N ASP A 401 -17.86 -10.93 -4.05
CA ASP A 401 -17.42 -11.83 -5.13
C ASP A 401 -16.54 -13.00 -4.63
N GLY A 402 -16.40 -14.06 -5.43
CA GLY A 402 -15.73 -15.33 -5.12
C GLY A 402 -14.52 -15.65 -6.02
N VAL A 403 -14.29 -16.95 -6.31
CA VAL A 403 -13.09 -17.56 -6.94
C VAL A 403 -13.14 -17.58 -8.49
N GLU A 404 -14.12 -16.91 -9.08
CA GLU A 404 -14.58 -17.15 -10.45
C GLU A 404 -13.85 -16.37 -11.54
N GLU A 405 -14.16 -16.62 -12.82
CA GLU A 405 -13.44 -16.06 -13.97
C GLU A 405 -14.35 -15.32 -14.96
N TYR A 406 -13.77 -14.36 -15.66
CA TYR A 406 -14.39 -13.60 -16.76
C TYR A 406 -15.62 -12.79 -16.38
N ASN A 407 -15.90 -12.63 -15.09
CA ASN A 407 -16.98 -11.77 -14.62
C ASN A 407 -16.66 -10.31 -14.90
N THR A 408 -17.72 -9.53 -15.08
CA THR A 408 -17.64 -8.07 -15.24
C THR A 408 -18.29 -7.40 -14.05
N ILE A 409 -17.48 -6.71 -13.26
CA ILE A 409 -17.85 -5.99 -12.05
C ILE A 409 -17.61 -4.51 -12.33
N ASP A 410 -18.66 -3.80 -12.72
CA ASP A 410 -18.54 -2.46 -13.29
C ASP A 410 -19.48 -1.43 -12.64
N GLY A 411 -18.94 -0.26 -12.27
CA GLY A 411 -19.77 0.85 -11.83
C GLY A 411 -20.55 0.62 -10.55
N ASN A 412 -20.11 -0.27 -9.65
CA ASN A 412 -20.78 -0.55 -8.38
C ASN A 412 -20.30 0.37 -7.25
N LEU A 413 -21.16 0.64 -6.27
CA LEU A 413 -20.86 1.36 -5.04
C LEU A 413 -21.00 0.44 -3.83
N ALA A 414 -19.90 0.19 -3.12
CA ALA A 414 -19.88 -0.43 -1.81
C ALA A 414 -19.68 0.63 -0.72
N ALA A 415 -20.53 0.66 0.30
CA ALA A 415 -20.46 1.66 1.35
C ALA A 415 -20.78 1.06 2.72
N PHE A 416 -20.08 1.56 3.74
CA PHE A 416 -20.25 1.19 5.15
C PHE A 416 -20.10 -0.32 5.37
N VAL A 417 -18.91 -0.82 5.02
CA VAL A 417 -18.57 -2.24 5.06
C VAL A 417 -17.91 -2.59 6.41
N HIS A 418 -18.40 -3.66 7.03
CA HIS A 418 -17.97 -4.11 8.36
C HIS A 418 -17.21 -5.44 8.30
N VAL A 419 -16.16 -5.57 9.11
CA VAL A 419 -15.53 -6.87 9.38
C VAL A 419 -16.44 -7.74 10.26
N ILE A 420 -16.31 -9.06 10.15
CA ILE A 420 -17.00 -9.99 11.05
C ILE A 420 -16.03 -10.45 12.13
N GLY A 421 -16.43 -10.26 13.38
CA GLY A 421 -15.60 -10.54 14.55
C GLY A 421 -14.39 -9.62 14.62
N LYS A 422 -13.29 -10.14 15.17
CA LYS A 422 -12.05 -9.38 15.36
C LYS A 422 -11.35 -9.11 14.02
N PRO A 423 -10.96 -7.85 13.73
CA PRO A 423 -10.24 -7.53 12.50
C PRO A 423 -8.88 -8.23 12.42
N ALA A 424 -8.46 -8.58 11.20
CA ALA A 424 -7.20 -9.28 10.93
C ALA A 424 -5.96 -8.38 11.02
N ALA A 425 -5.69 -7.87 12.22
CA ALA A 425 -4.66 -6.89 12.51
C ALA A 425 -3.37 -7.55 13.01
N GLY A 426 -2.49 -7.91 12.06
CA GLY A 426 -1.20 -8.49 12.39
C GLY A 426 -0.26 -7.50 13.08
N TYR A 427 0.65 -8.03 13.89
CA TYR A 427 1.70 -7.23 14.53
C TYR A 427 2.78 -6.78 13.53
N ASP A 428 3.09 -7.67 12.59
CA ASP A 428 4.12 -7.48 11.59
C ASP A 428 3.63 -7.96 10.22
N GLN A 429 4.55 -8.05 9.27
CA GLN A 429 4.26 -8.52 7.91
C GLN A 429 3.78 -9.97 7.85
N GLY A 430 3.99 -10.79 8.89
CA GLY A 430 3.45 -12.14 9.00
C GLY A 430 1.92 -12.17 9.17
N GLY A 431 1.31 -11.03 9.48
CA GLY A 431 -0.13 -10.91 9.64
C GLY A 431 -0.67 -11.68 10.83
N GLN A 432 -1.94 -12.04 10.77
CA GLN A 432 -2.61 -12.89 11.75
C GLN A 432 -3.37 -14.00 11.02
N THR A 433 -3.41 -15.19 11.61
CA THR A 433 -4.14 -16.35 11.05
C THR A 433 -5.44 -16.59 11.80
N PHE A 434 -6.53 -16.70 11.04
CA PHE A 434 -7.87 -17.06 11.49
C PHE A 434 -8.25 -18.41 10.90
N GLY A 435 -8.90 -19.25 11.69
CA GLY A 435 -9.52 -20.49 11.22
C GLY A 435 -11.04 -20.37 11.27
N ALA A 436 -11.73 -21.10 10.40
CA ALA A 436 -13.19 -21.13 10.42
C ALA A 436 -13.71 -21.56 11.81
N SER A 437 -14.76 -20.89 12.30
CA SER A 437 -15.40 -21.19 13.58
C SER A 437 -16.92 -21.00 13.46
N GLY A 438 -17.67 -21.27 14.54
CA GLY A 438 -19.12 -21.04 14.55
C GLY A 438 -19.50 -19.56 14.42
N SER A 439 -18.66 -18.65 14.92
CA SER A 439 -18.83 -17.19 14.85
C SER A 439 -18.10 -16.54 13.66
N LEU A 440 -17.30 -17.31 12.93
CA LEU A 440 -16.57 -16.84 11.75
C LEU A 440 -16.50 -17.97 10.72
N ALA A 441 -17.61 -18.23 10.03
CA ALA A 441 -17.73 -19.36 9.11
C ALA A 441 -16.75 -19.26 7.94
N GLN A 442 -16.50 -18.04 7.45
CA GLN A 442 -15.46 -17.71 6.48
C GLN A 442 -14.36 -16.90 7.19
N PRO A 443 -13.17 -17.47 7.44
CA PRO A 443 -12.12 -16.80 8.22
C PRO A 443 -11.58 -15.52 7.58
N SER A 444 -11.77 -15.33 6.27
CA SER A 444 -11.41 -14.09 5.59
C SER A 444 -12.37 -12.93 5.86
N ASP A 445 -13.55 -13.16 6.45
CA ASP A 445 -14.47 -12.07 6.82
C ASP A 445 -13.89 -11.20 7.96
N ALA A 446 -12.85 -11.66 8.66
CA ALA A 446 -12.02 -10.83 9.54
C ALA A 446 -11.25 -9.72 8.78
N ALA A 447 -11.21 -9.81 7.44
CA ALA A 447 -10.69 -8.80 6.52
C ALA A 447 -11.75 -8.42 5.47
N ALA A 448 -13.04 -8.42 5.84
CA ALA A 448 -14.13 -8.01 4.95
C ALA A 448 -13.85 -6.62 4.34
N SER A 449 -14.13 -6.49 3.06
CA SER A 449 -13.70 -5.36 2.23
C SER A 449 -14.79 -4.99 1.25
N GLY A 450 -14.79 -3.80 0.67
CA GLY A 450 -15.83 -3.41 -0.30
C GLY A 450 -15.78 -4.14 -1.65
N PHE A 451 -14.70 -4.85 -1.97
CA PHE A 451 -14.48 -5.72 -3.14
C PHE A 451 -13.46 -6.82 -2.79
N TYR A 452 -13.91 -7.99 -2.32
CA TYR A 452 -13.11 -9.19 -2.08
C TYR A 452 -13.12 -10.06 -3.33
N ILE A 453 -11.96 -10.21 -3.96
CA ILE A 453 -11.85 -10.85 -5.26
C ILE A 453 -10.77 -11.92 -5.17
N SER A 454 -11.18 -13.17 -5.08
CA SER A 454 -10.25 -14.26 -4.83
C SER A 454 -9.59 -14.85 -6.09
N ASN A 455 -10.03 -14.38 -7.27
CA ASN A 455 -9.39 -14.66 -8.54
C ASN A 455 -9.19 -13.37 -9.36
N PRO A 456 -7.94 -12.98 -9.68
CA PRO A 456 -7.66 -11.79 -10.48
C PRO A 456 -8.27 -11.80 -11.89
N ASN A 457 -8.66 -12.96 -12.42
CA ASN A 457 -9.12 -13.13 -13.81
C ASN A 457 -10.53 -12.57 -14.08
N ASN A 458 -10.80 -11.34 -13.64
CA ASN A 458 -12.07 -10.63 -13.77
C ASN A 458 -11.84 -9.19 -14.27
N ARG A 459 -12.91 -8.57 -14.79
CA ARG A 459 -12.91 -7.16 -15.20
C ARG A 459 -13.56 -6.34 -14.11
N VAL A 460 -12.77 -5.49 -13.46
CA VAL A 460 -13.20 -4.70 -12.29
C VAL A 460 -12.99 -3.24 -12.62
N THR A 461 -14.06 -2.53 -12.99
CA THR A 461 -13.96 -1.18 -13.53
C THR A 461 -14.93 -0.19 -12.90
N SER A 462 -14.52 1.07 -12.78
CA SER A 462 -15.39 2.18 -12.40
C SER A 462 -16.13 2.02 -11.05
N ASN A 463 -15.66 1.13 -10.16
CA ASN A 463 -16.31 0.87 -8.88
C ASN A 463 -15.84 1.85 -7.80
N ALA A 464 -16.66 2.06 -6.77
CA ALA A 464 -16.33 2.87 -5.60
C ALA A 464 -16.54 2.08 -4.30
N ALA A 465 -15.57 2.13 -3.38
CA ALA A 465 -15.65 1.50 -2.07
C ALA A 465 -15.41 2.52 -0.93
N SER A 466 -16.28 2.50 0.07
CA SER A 466 -16.17 3.26 1.31
C SER A 466 -16.27 2.30 2.51
N GLY A 467 -15.25 2.25 3.35
CA GLY A 467 -15.25 1.43 4.58
C GLY A 467 -14.57 0.07 4.44
N GLY A 468 -14.56 -0.70 5.52
CA GLY A 468 -14.02 -2.07 5.60
C GLY A 468 -12.52 -2.17 5.86
N TYR A 469 -12.04 -3.41 6.02
CA TYR A 469 -10.62 -3.71 6.18
C TYR A 469 -9.79 -3.19 5.00
N SER A 470 -10.34 -3.28 3.79
CA SER A 470 -9.82 -2.69 2.57
C SER A 470 -10.99 -2.27 1.68
N GLY A 471 -10.76 -1.35 0.74
CA GLY A 471 -11.75 -1.09 -0.30
C GLY A 471 -11.79 -2.23 -1.30
N PHE A 472 -10.62 -2.69 -1.74
CA PHE A 472 -10.43 -3.83 -2.62
C PHE A 472 -9.38 -4.77 -2.02
N ILE A 473 -9.68 -6.06 -1.95
CA ILE A 473 -8.76 -7.09 -1.47
C ILE A 473 -8.67 -8.26 -2.45
N TYR A 474 -7.44 -8.66 -2.72
CA TYR A 474 -7.10 -9.85 -3.49
C TYR A 474 -6.28 -10.79 -2.60
N PRO A 475 -6.93 -11.78 -1.96
CA PRO A 475 -6.22 -12.83 -1.23
C PRO A 475 -5.50 -13.77 -2.19
N VAL A 476 -4.33 -14.27 -1.77
CA VAL A 476 -3.67 -15.36 -2.47
C VAL A 476 -4.46 -16.65 -2.24
N VAL A 477 -5.14 -17.12 -3.29
CA VAL A 477 -5.84 -18.40 -3.30
C VAL A 477 -5.08 -19.39 -4.19
N PRO A 478 -4.25 -20.28 -3.61
CA PRO A 478 -3.38 -21.17 -4.40
C PRO A 478 -4.17 -22.28 -5.12
N LYS A 479 -5.31 -22.67 -4.57
CA LYS A 479 -6.24 -23.67 -5.11
C LYS A 479 -7.67 -23.29 -4.71
N PRO A 480 -8.69 -23.63 -5.52
CA PRO A 480 -10.08 -23.47 -5.13
C PRO A 480 -10.38 -24.15 -3.79
N THR A 481 -11.33 -23.60 -3.04
CA THR A 481 -11.76 -24.09 -1.72
C THR A 481 -13.24 -24.47 -1.76
N GLY A 482 -13.75 -25.08 -0.68
CA GLY A 482 -15.18 -25.40 -0.56
C GLY A 482 -15.65 -26.38 -1.62
N LEU A 483 -16.86 -26.19 -2.16
CA LEU A 483 -17.46 -27.08 -3.17
C LEU A 483 -16.65 -27.10 -4.49
N SER A 484 -15.86 -26.07 -4.76
CA SER A 484 -15.05 -25.95 -5.97
C SER A 484 -13.66 -26.57 -5.87
N ARG A 485 -13.28 -27.16 -4.73
CA ARG A 485 -11.89 -27.63 -4.46
C ARG A 485 -11.29 -28.59 -5.48
N ASN A 486 -12.13 -29.29 -6.24
CA ASN A 486 -11.70 -30.26 -7.26
C ASN A 486 -11.50 -29.64 -8.66
N VAL A 487 -11.81 -28.35 -8.84
CA VAL A 487 -11.57 -27.62 -10.10
C VAL A 487 -10.05 -27.44 -10.28
N LYS A 488 -9.53 -27.85 -11.44
CA LYS A 488 -8.09 -27.85 -11.75
C LYS A 488 -7.60 -26.47 -12.22
N ILE A 489 -7.70 -25.48 -11.34
CA ILE A 489 -7.17 -24.13 -11.55
C ILE A 489 -6.32 -23.69 -10.35
N SER A 490 -5.53 -22.64 -10.53
CA SER A 490 -4.85 -21.95 -9.43
C SER A 490 -5.17 -20.47 -9.53
N PRO A 491 -6.17 -19.96 -8.78
CA PRO A 491 -6.65 -18.58 -8.89
C PRO A 491 -5.54 -17.54 -8.75
N ALA A 492 -4.64 -17.71 -7.77
CA ALA A 492 -3.52 -16.79 -7.55
C ALA A 492 -2.51 -16.70 -8.71
N MET A 493 -2.48 -17.70 -9.61
CA MET A 493 -1.62 -17.66 -10.80
C MET A 493 -2.31 -17.08 -12.04
N ARG A 494 -3.62 -16.79 -11.99
CA ARG A 494 -4.35 -16.34 -13.17
C ARG A 494 -4.05 -14.87 -13.48
N PRO A 495 -3.93 -14.50 -14.77
CA PRO A 495 -3.66 -13.13 -15.15
C PRO A 495 -4.86 -12.25 -14.86
N MET A 496 -4.62 -11.02 -14.41
CA MET A 496 -5.70 -10.05 -14.24
C MET A 496 -6.23 -9.60 -15.60
N LEU A 497 -7.56 -9.58 -15.79
CA LEU A 497 -8.13 -9.11 -17.06
C LEU A 497 -8.12 -7.58 -17.14
N ARG A 498 -8.71 -6.90 -16.15
CA ARG A 498 -8.71 -5.43 -16.10
C ARG A 498 -9.02 -4.93 -14.68
N PHE A 499 -8.26 -3.95 -14.22
CA PHE A 499 -8.57 -3.15 -13.05
C PHE A 499 -8.38 -1.67 -13.39
N ASP A 500 -9.48 -0.94 -13.58
CA ASP A 500 -9.42 0.40 -14.18
C ASP A 500 -10.50 1.36 -13.63
N GLY A 501 -10.10 2.57 -13.24
CA GLY A 501 -11.06 3.61 -12.87
C GLY A 501 -11.75 3.43 -11.50
N ASN A 502 -11.22 2.53 -10.66
CA ASN A 502 -11.80 2.24 -9.34
C ASN A 502 -11.39 3.28 -8.28
N THR A 503 -12.25 3.50 -7.29
CA THR A 503 -11.98 4.36 -6.13
C THR A 503 -12.20 3.67 -4.80
N ALA A 504 -11.33 3.93 -3.81
CA ALA A 504 -11.49 3.38 -2.46
C ALA A 504 -11.11 4.40 -1.38
N HIS A 505 -11.87 4.45 -0.29
CA HIS A 505 -11.59 5.34 0.82
C HIS A 505 -12.16 4.87 2.16
N SER A 506 -11.71 5.53 3.23
CA SER A 506 -12.17 5.26 4.60
C SER A 506 -11.93 3.80 5.00
N SER A 507 -10.82 3.23 4.56
CA SER A 507 -10.47 1.81 4.77
C SER A 507 -9.01 1.65 5.18
N GLY A 508 -8.61 0.43 5.52
CA GLY A 508 -7.20 0.07 5.73
C GLY A 508 -6.62 0.50 7.07
N TYR A 509 -7.39 1.13 7.95
CA TYR A 509 -6.90 1.58 9.26
C TYR A 509 -6.90 0.50 10.34
N MET A 510 -7.53 -0.66 10.10
CA MET A 510 -7.49 -1.78 11.04
C MET A 510 -6.10 -2.46 11.14
N TRP A 511 -5.21 -2.22 10.17
CA TRP A 511 -3.84 -2.76 10.19
C TRP A 511 -2.88 -1.83 9.47
N TYR A 512 -1.66 -1.63 9.99
CA TYR A 512 -0.70 -0.66 9.45
C TYR A 512 -0.17 -0.99 8.04
N GLN A 513 -0.36 -2.23 7.58
CA GLN A 513 -0.05 -2.69 6.23
C GLN A 513 -1.31 -2.96 5.41
N ALA A 514 -2.52 -2.79 5.96
CA ALA A 514 -3.72 -2.88 5.15
C ALA A 514 -3.79 -1.67 4.21
N GLY A 515 -4.25 -1.93 3.00
CA GLY A 515 -4.39 -0.91 1.96
C GLY A 515 -5.85 -0.65 1.63
N CYS A 516 -6.15 0.52 1.08
CA CYS A 516 -7.41 0.68 0.35
C CYS A 516 -7.46 -0.26 -0.86
N ILE A 517 -6.33 -0.48 -1.52
CA ILE A 517 -6.11 -1.59 -2.45
C ILE A 517 -5.08 -2.54 -1.83
N TYR A 518 -5.49 -3.77 -1.51
CA TYR A 518 -4.65 -4.77 -0.84
C TYR A 518 -4.50 -6.05 -1.67
N PHE A 519 -3.29 -6.33 -2.15
CA PHE A 519 -2.91 -7.61 -2.75
C PHE A 519 -2.03 -8.37 -1.77
N GLY A 520 -2.63 -9.33 -1.06
CA GLY A 520 -2.01 -9.95 0.08
C GLY A 520 -2.94 -10.83 0.86
N GLY A 521 -2.42 -11.42 1.94
CA GLY A 521 -3.12 -12.46 2.67
C GLY A 521 -3.26 -13.76 1.86
N ARG A 522 -3.67 -14.82 2.53
CA ARG A 522 -3.79 -16.15 1.93
C ARG A 522 -4.96 -16.90 2.53
N LEU A 523 -5.87 -17.33 1.66
CA LEU A 523 -6.97 -18.22 2.00
C LEU A 523 -6.60 -19.64 1.59
N THR A 524 -6.69 -20.58 2.53
CA THR A 524 -6.42 -22.00 2.31
C THR A 524 -7.45 -22.88 2.99
N GLU A 525 -7.55 -24.10 2.50
CA GLU A 525 -8.34 -25.18 3.09
C GLU A 525 -7.38 -26.31 3.48
N ASP A 526 -7.53 -26.88 4.68
CA ASP A 526 -6.69 -27.98 5.16
C ASP A 526 -7.44 -29.34 5.04
N PRO A 527 -7.07 -30.19 4.05
CA PRO A 527 -7.71 -31.49 3.87
C PRO A 527 -7.52 -32.44 5.05
N LYS A 528 -6.48 -32.24 5.88
CA LYS A 528 -6.22 -33.08 7.05
C LYS A 528 -7.08 -32.71 8.24
N ASN A 529 -7.66 -31.51 8.25
CA ASN A 529 -8.54 -31.01 9.30
C ASN A 529 -9.96 -30.85 8.77
N SER A 530 -10.52 -31.92 8.21
CA SER A 530 -11.89 -31.94 7.68
C SER A 530 -12.20 -30.82 6.66
N ASN A 531 -11.18 -30.38 5.90
CA ASN A 531 -11.28 -29.24 4.98
C ASN A 531 -11.65 -27.93 5.67
N LYS A 532 -11.14 -27.71 6.89
CA LYS A 532 -11.29 -26.44 7.60
C LYS A 532 -10.57 -25.32 6.83
N MET A 533 -11.22 -24.18 6.67
CA MET A 533 -10.63 -23.00 6.04
C MET A 533 -9.78 -22.19 7.02
N TYR A 534 -8.73 -21.57 6.50
CA TYR A 534 -7.83 -20.67 7.21
C TYR A 534 -7.52 -19.44 6.35
N TYR A 535 -7.53 -18.27 6.96
CA TYR A 535 -7.10 -17.02 6.35
C TYR A 535 -5.93 -16.43 7.14
N ASN A 536 -4.82 -16.14 6.49
CA ASN A 536 -3.75 -15.34 7.06
C ASN A 536 -3.73 -13.97 6.36
N SER A 537 -3.74 -12.86 7.09
CA SER A 537 -3.77 -11.51 6.51
C SER A 537 -2.41 -11.00 6.00
N GLY A 538 -1.32 -11.69 6.30
CA GLY A 538 0.05 -11.22 6.12
C GLY A 538 0.57 -11.25 4.69
N ARG A 539 1.90 -11.20 4.59
CA ARG A 539 2.66 -11.22 3.34
C ARG A 539 2.57 -12.59 2.67
N HIS A 540 1.80 -12.66 1.60
CA HIS A 540 1.78 -13.78 0.66
C HIS A 540 1.87 -13.23 -0.76
N GLU A 541 2.76 -13.80 -1.55
CA GLU A 541 3.15 -13.24 -2.84
C GLU A 541 2.33 -13.87 -3.97
N PHE A 542 1.87 -13.04 -4.92
CA PHE A 542 1.30 -13.50 -6.18
C PHE A 542 2.42 -13.93 -7.15
N ASP A 543 2.25 -15.09 -7.80
CA ASP A 543 3.07 -15.58 -8.91
C ASP A 543 2.18 -15.70 -10.17
N THR A 544 1.72 -14.55 -10.66
CA THR A 544 0.85 -14.46 -11.83
C THR A 544 1.56 -14.94 -13.10
N ARG A 545 0.86 -15.73 -13.91
CA ARG A 545 1.37 -16.33 -15.14
C ARG A 545 0.42 -16.09 -16.31
N ASP A 546 0.99 -15.90 -17.50
CA ASP A 546 0.24 -15.83 -18.75
C ASP A 546 -0.20 -17.23 -19.23
N SER A 547 -0.90 -17.28 -20.36
CA SER A 547 -1.38 -18.54 -20.95
C SER A 547 -0.26 -19.51 -21.39
N SER A 548 0.98 -19.03 -21.54
CA SER A 548 2.15 -19.85 -21.83
C SER A 548 2.85 -20.38 -20.57
N GLY A 549 2.40 -19.96 -19.38
CA GLY A 549 3.00 -20.29 -18.10
C GLY A 549 4.15 -19.37 -17.70
N LYS A 550 4.44 -18.33 -18.48
CA LYS A 550 5.48 -17.33 -18.18
C LYS A 550 4.96 -16.31 -17.18
N GLN A 551 5.84 -15.83 -16.30
CA GLN A 551 5.48 -14.82 -15.30
C GLN A 551 4.98 -13.52 -15.97
N ALA A 552 3.88 -12.99 -15.44
CA ALA A 552 3.19 -11.83 -15.98
C ALA A 552 3.01 -10.73 -14.90
N PHE A 553 2.77 -9.50 -15.35
CA PHE A 553 2.52 -8.35 -14.48
C PHE A 553 1.03 -8.20 -14.19
N ILE A 554 0.68 -7.89 -12.94
CA ILE A 554 -0.63 -7.36 -12.59
C ILE A 554 -0.62 -5.86 -12.87
N ARG A 555 -1.59 -5.38 -13.64
CA ARG A 555 -1.72 -3.98 -14.03
C ARG A 555 -2.94 -3.33 -13.40
N ILE A 556 -2.72 -2.20 -12.74
CA ILE A 556 -3.72 -1.37 -12.08
C ILE A 556 -3.68 0.00 -12.73
N THR A 557 -4.81 0.47 -13.29
CA THR A 557 -4.86 1.74 -14.02
C THR A 557 -5.93 2.70 -13.51
N ASN A 558 -5.65 4.00 -13.59
CA ASN A 558 -6.63 5.08 -13.35
C ASN A 558 -7.34 4.97 -11.97
N THR A 559 -6.63 4.49 -10.95
CA THR A 559 -7.18 4.26 -9.61
C THR A 559 -7.00 5.48 -8.73
N LYS A 560 -8.04 5.84 -7.96
CA LYS A 560 -7.96 6.91 -6.96
C LYS A 560 -8.27 6.38 -5.56
N VAL A 561 -7.42 6.66 -4.60
CA VAL A 561 -7.68 6.34 -3.19
C VAL A 561 -7.58 7.56 -2.31
N PHE A 562 -8.28 7.57 -1.19
CA PHE A 562 -8.19 8.65 -0.23
C PHE A 562 -8.57 8.21 1.18
N LEU A 563 -8.07 8.89 2.22
CA LEU A 563 -8.42 8.54 3.62
C LEU A 563 -8.09 7.07 3.93
N CYS A 564 -6.83 6.68 3.71
CA CYS A 564 -6.36 5.31 3.86
C CYS A 564 -5.10 5.25 4.73
N MET A 565 -4.86 4.13 5.41
CA MET A 565 -3.56 3.87 6.02
C MET A 565 -2.49 3.72 4.94
N VAL A 566 -2.63 2.71 4.07
CA VAL A 566 -1.86 2.58 2.83
C VAL A 566 -2.80 2.75 1.65
N GLY A 567 -2.39 3.52 0.64
CA GLY A 567 -3.20 3.68 -0.57
C GLY A 567 -3.24 2.38 -1.39
N HIS A 568 -2.10 2.02 -1.97
CA HIS A 568 -1.89 0.72 -2.63
C HIS A 568 -0.84 -0.11 -1.88
N MET A 569 -1.17 -1.36 -1.57
CA MET A 569 -0.27 -2.32 -0.95
C MET A 569 -0.31 -3.65 -1.69
N SER A 570 0.83 -4.11 -2.20
CA SER A 570 0.91 -5.39 -2.90
C SER A 570 2.16 -6.19 -2.59
N TRP A 571 1.99 -7.40 -2.06
CA TRP A 571 3.09 -8.30 -1.69
C TRP A 571 3.63 -9.16 -2.84
N GLY A 572 2.98 -9.18 -4.01
CA GLY A 572 3.43 -10.03 -5.13
C GLY A 572 4.63 -9.45 -5.89
N GLN A 573 5.21 -10.27 -6.76
CA GLN A 573 6.51 -10.01 -7.36
C GLN A 573 6.49 -9.07 -8.58
N ARG A 574 5.31 -8.76 -9.15
CA ARG A 574 5.19 -8.04 -10.43
C ARG A 574 3.94 -7.17 -10.52
N PHE A 575 4.10 -5.87 -10.30
CA PHE A 575 3.00 -4.91 -10.33
C PHE A 575 3.34 -3.66 -11.15
N GLU A 576 2.37 -3.20 -11.94
CA GLU A 576 2.41 -1.90 -12.60
C GLU A 576 1.16 -1.11 -12.19
N VAL A 577 1.37 0.05 -11.59
CA VAL A 577 0.33 0.97 -11.12
C VAL A 577 0.48 2.28 -11.88
N GLU A 578 -0.46 2.55 -12.79
CA GLU A 578 -0.39 3.68 -13.73
C GLU A 578 -1.61 4.60 -13.63
N GLY A 579 -1.42 5.91 -13.73
CA GLY A 579 -2.54 6.86 -13.64
C GLY A 579 -3.15 6.92 -12.24
N TYR A 580 -2.32 6.84 -11.20
CA TYR A 580 -2.74 6.65 -9.82
C TYR A 580 -2.88 7.97 -9.06
N GLN A 581 -3.91 8.10 -8.24
CA GLN A 581 -4.10 9.26 -7.38
C GLN A 581 -4.33 8.84 -5.93
N ALA A 582 -3.65 9.50 -4.99
CA ALA A 582 -3.79 9.21 -3.57
C ALA A 582 -3.88 10.52 -2.77
N PHE A 583 -4.87 10.63 -1.88
CA PHE A 583 -5.09 11.83 -1.06
C PHE A 583 -5.28 11.49 0.41
N ASP A 584 -4.73 12.30 1.32
CA ASP A 584 -4.92 12.10 2.77
C ASP A 584 -4.65 10.65 3.21
N MET A 585 -3.43 10.17 3.03
CA MET A 585 -3.00 8.83 3.38
C MET A 585 -1.69 8.83 4.15
N VAL A 586 -1.52 7.85 5.05
CA VAL A 586 -0.28 7.72 5.82
C VAL A 586 0.82 7.25 4.87
N ARG A 587 0.51 6.29 3.99
CA ARG A 587 1.42 5.81 2.95
C ARG A 587 0.75 5.84 1.58
N GLY A 588 1.36 6.54 0.62
CA GLY A 588 0.83 6.64 -0.76
C GLY A 588 0.73 5.27 -1.44
N ALA A 589 1.86 4.60 -1.64
CA ALA A 589 1.90 3.26 -2.21
C ALA A 589 3.12 2.45 -1.73
N THR A 590 3.00 1.13 -1.82
CA THR A 590 4.08 0.15 -1.62
C THR A 590 3.99 -0.95 -2.67
N LEU A 591 5.07 -1.19 -3.41
CA LEU A 591 5.19 -2.24 -4.43
C LEU A 591 6.39 -3.13 -4.12
N PHE A 592 6.20 -4.44 -4.15
CA PHE A 592 7.25 -5.44 -3.92
C PHE A 592 7.67 -6.13 -5.23
N GLY A 593 8.85 -6.76 -5.22
CA GLY A 593 9.43 -7.40 -6.41
C GLY A 593 9.78 -6.39 -7.50
N GLN A 594 9.35 -6.67 -8.74
CA GLN A 594 9.42 -5.78 -9.89
C GLN A 594 8.18 -4.87 -9.91
N GLY A 595 8.36 -3.59 -9.58
CA GLY A 595 7.27 -2.64 -9.42
C GLY A 595 7.40 -1.43 -10.34
N LEU A 596 6.31 -0.98 -10.95
CA LEU A 596 6.24 0.32 -11.63
C LEU A 596 5.14 1.18 -10.97
N LEU A 597 5.50 2.38 -10.53
CA LEU A 597 4.54 3.44 -10.22
C LEU A 597 4.74 4.57 -11.24
N LYS A 598 3.72 4.83 -12.05
CA LYS A 598 3.82 5.77 -13.17
C LYS A 598 2.62 6.72 -13.26
N ASN A 599 2.85 7.96 -13.70
CA ASN A 599 1.80 8.95 -13.92
C ASN A 599 0.93 9.13 -12.66
N ALA A 600 1.57 9.29 -11.50
CA ALA A 600 0.88 9.29 -10.21
C ALA A 600 0.85 10.68 -9.56
N TYR A 601 -0.21 10.96 -8.80
CA TYR A 601 -0.37 12.18 -8.00
C TYR A 601 -0.69 11.81 -6.55
N ILE A 602 0.27 12.02 -5.66
CA ILE A 602 0.18 11.63 -4.24
C ILE A 602 0.21 12.90 -3.38
N ASN A 603 -0.90 13.20 -2.71
CA ASN A 603 -1.11 14.40 -1.91
C ASN A 603 -1.42 14.07 -0.46
N VAL A 604 -0.46 14.28 0.45
CA VAL A 604 -0.60 13.92 1.87
C VAL A 604 -1.63 14.75 2.63
N GLN A 605 -1.94 15.95 2.15
CA GLN A 605 -2.92 16.84 2.76
C GLN A 605 -3.76 17.52 1.69
N SER A 606 -5.02 17.10 1.57
CA SER A 606 -6.03 17.77 0.73
C SER A 606 -6.64 18.99 1.43
N GLY A 607 -7.51 19.70 0.70
CA GLY A 607 -8.36 20.77 1.22
C GLY A 607 -9.48 20.30 2.17
N ASN A 608 -9.69 18.99 2.36
CA ASN A 608 -10.67 18.50 3.33
C ASN A 608 -10.16 18.69 4.76
N THR A 609 -10.58 19.76 5.43
CA THR A 609 -10.16 20.07 6.81
C THR A 609 -10.86 19.23 7.88
N ARG A 610 -11.94 18.52 7.54
CA ARG A 610 -12.76 17.72 8.47
C ARG A 610 -12.56 16.21 8.34
N ARG A 611 -11.60 15.78 7.53
CA ARG A 611 -11.24 14.39 7.24
C ARG A 611 -10.97 13.46 8.43
N GLY A 612 -10.77 14.00 9.64
CA GLY A 612 -10.38 13.20 10.81
C GLY A 612 -9.07 12.42 10.63
N PHE A 613 -8.23 12.84 9.67
CA PHE A 613 -7.05 12.12 9.18
C PHE A 613 -5.77 12.91 9.49
N PRO A 614 -4.66 12.26 9.89
CA PRO A 614 -4.49 10.83 10.25
C PRO A 614 -4.93 10.46 11.68
N GLY A 615 -5.94 11.13 12.24
CA GLY A 615 -6.38 10.83 13.61
C GLY A 615 -5.34 11.21 14.68
N ARG A 616 -5.26 10.38 15.75
CA ARG A 616 -4.41 10.60 16.92
C ARG A 616 -2.97 10.19 16.64
N LEU A 617 -1.98 10.78 17.31
CA LEU A 617 -0.55 10.46 17.09
C LEU A 617 -0.20 8.96 17.16
N SER A 618 -0.92 8.18 17.98
CA SER A 618 -0.78 6.72 18.06
C SER A 618 -1.19 5.96 16.80
N ASP A 619 -2.00 6.58 15.95
CA ASP A 619 -2.48 6.01 14.68
C ASP A 619 -1.44 6.16 13.56
N TYR A 620 -0.36 6.92 13.78
CA TYR A 620 0.62 7.25 12.76
C TYR A 620 1.66 6.15 12.68
N HIS A 621 1.80 5.54 11.52
CA HIS A 621 3.09 5.02 11.06
C HIS A 621 3.89 6.19 10.43
N PRO A 622 5.21 6.08 10.20
CA PRO A 622 5.94 6.98 9.32
C PRO A 622 5.14 7.36 8.07
N ILE A 623 4.80 8.65 7.97
CA ILE A 623 4.09 9.16 6.81
C ILE A 623 5.07 9.19 5.63
N ALA A 624 4.70 8.50 4.56
CA ALA A 624 5.54 8.32 3.37
C ALA A 624 4.73 8.52 2.09
N GLY A 625 5.25 9.29 1.13
CA GLY A 625 4.69 9.29 -0.24
C GLY A 625 4.85 7.94 -0.91
N PHE A 626 6.04 7.36 -0.81
CA PHE A 626 6.32 6.01 -1.24
C PHE A 626 7.26 5.33 -0.25
N GLN A 627 6.94 4.08 0.10
CA GLN A 627 7.84 3.23 0.87
C GLN A 627 8.49 2.20 -0.05
N TRP A 628 9.81 2.27 -0.14
CA TRP A 628 10.64 1.26 -0.75
C TRP A 628 11.02 0.19 0.30
N TYR A 629 11.34 -1.02 -0.14
CA TYR A 629 11.57 -2.14 0.78
C TYR A 629 12.77 -3.00 0.37
N ASP A 630 13.75 -3.18 1.27
CA ASP A 630 14.97 -4.00 1.10
C ASP A 630 15.78 -3.67 -0.19
N THR A 631 17.03 -4.09 -0.21
CA THR A 631 17.95 -4.07 -1.36
C THR A 631 17.48 -4.88 -2.57
N ARG A 632 16.44 -5.70 -2.41
CA ARG A 632 16.03 -6.73 -3.37
C ARG A 632 14.84 -6.34 -4.24
N THR A 633 14.15 -5.24 -3.92
CA THR A 633 13.04 -4.78 -4.75
C THR A 633 13.57 -3.99 -5.95
N MET A 634 12.93 -4.20 -7.09
CA MET A 634 13.25 -3.58 -8.36
C MET A 634 12.10 -2.65 -8.76
N THR A 635 12.01 -1.52 -8.07
CA THR A 635 10.90 -0.59 -8.28
C THR A 635 11.34 0.64 -9.08
N VAL A 636 10.53 1.01 -10.06
CA VAL A 636 10.67 2.23 -10.87
C VAL A 636 9.55 3.19 -10.49
N ILE A 637 9.89 4.41 -10.08
CA ILE A 637 8.94 5.52 -9.92
C ILE A 637 9.21 6.56 -10.99
N LYS A 638 8.21 6.86 -11.82
CA LYS A 638 8.37 7.74 -12.96
C LYS A 638 7.14 8.63 -13.20
N ASP A 639 7.36 9.89 -13.57
CA ASP A 639 6.27 10.82 -13.86
C ASP A 639 5.31 10.97 -12.66
N VAL A 640 5.87 11.10 -11.45
CA VAL A 640 5.10 11.15 -10.20
C VAL A 640 5.19 12.52 -9.56
N THR A 641 4.04 13.06 -9.19
CA THR A 641 3.92 14.29 -8.40
C THR A 641 3.63 13.95 -6.95
N PHE A 642 4.47 14.45 -6.04
CA PHE A 642 4.19 14.44 -4.60
C PHE A 642 3.81 15.86 -4.15
N ALA A 643 2.76 15.97 -3.35
CA ALA A 643 2.20 17.26 -2.95
C ALA A 643 1.95 17.41 -1.45
N ASN A 644 2.18 18.62 -0.95
CA ASN A 644 1.82 19.12 0.40
C ASN A 644 2.50 18.40 1.57
N TYR A 645 3.75 17.97 1.41
CA TYR A 645 4.55 17.38 2.49
C TYR A 645 5.20 18.48 3.33
N VAL A 646 4.72 18.65 4.56
CA VAL A 646 5.23 19.67 5.50
C VAL A 646 6.18 19.02 6.50
N TRP A 647 7.30 19.67 6.76
CA TRP A 647 8.27 19.23 7.75
C TRP A 647 7.72 19.42 9.16
N GLN A 648 7.59 18.31 9.89
CA GLN A 648 7.00 18.27 11.24
C GLN A 648 7.94 17.54 12.21
N PRO A 649 9.06 18.17 12.62
CA PRO A 649 10.09 17.51 13.42
C PRO A 649 9.58 17.07 14.80
N GLN A 650 8.55 17.74 15.32
CA GLN A 650 7.88 17.39 16.57
C GLN A 650 7.24 16.00 16.55
N LEU A 651 6.95 15.44 15.36
CA LEU A 651 6.43 14.08 15.22
C LEU A 651 7.52 13.00 15.35
N GLY A 652 8.80 13.39 15.47
CA GLY A 652 9.91 12.46 15.63
C GLY A 652 9.92 11.37 14.56
N PHE A 653 9.72 10.12 14.97
CA PHE A 653 9.68 8.98 14.07
C PHE A 653 8.45 8.95 13.12
N TYR A 654 7.43 9.76 13.35
CA TYR A 654 6.19 9.77 12.57
C TYR A 654 6.11 10.91 11.56
N ARG A 655 7.16 11.74 11.47
CA ARG A 655 7.20 12.91 10.57
C ARG A 655 7.07 12.52 9.10
N MET A 656 6.51 13.44 8.31
CA MET A 656 6.27 13.26 6.89
C MET A 656 7.56 13.19 6.07
N SER A 657 7.57 12.27 5.11
CA SER A 657 8.64 12.14 4.11
C SER A 657 8.05 11.73 2.75
N VAL A 658 8.65 12.14 1.63
CA VAL A 658 8.25 11.63 0.32
C VAL A 658 8.81 10.24 0.09
N PHE A 659 10.12 10.07 0.28
CA PHE A 659 10.82 8.80 0.02
C PHE A 659 11.36 8.15 1.29
N TYR A 660 11.17 6.82 1.36
CA TYR A 660 11.67 5.96 2.43
C TYR A 660 12.24 4.64 1.87
N GLY A 661 13.55 4.53 1.60
CA GLY A 661 14.26 3.29 1.14
C GLY A 661 14.92 3.32 -0.27
N MET A 662 15.12 2.15 -0.92
CA MET A 662 15.98 1.95 -2.11
C MET A 662 15.25 1.66 -3.44
N SER A 663 15.67 2.23 -4.60
CA SER A 663 15.21 1.90 -5.99
C SER A 663 15.68 2.89 -7.10
N SER A 664 14.91 3.14 -8.18
CA SER A 664 15.17 4.15 -9.22
C SER A 664 14.01 5.12 -9.45
N THR A 665 14.33 6.40 -9.68
CA THR A 665 13.37 7.49 -9.91
C THR A 665 13.72 8.30 -11.16
N LYS A 666 12.70 8.86 -11.82
CA LYS A 666 12.85 9.81 -12.94
C LYS A 666 11.61 10.72 -13.06
N ASN A 667 11.79 11.96 -13.48
CA ASN A 667 10.71 12.92 -13.71
C ASN A 667 9.75 13.08 -12.51
N ILE A 668 10.31 13.36 -11.34
CA ILE A 668 9.57 13.62 -10.10
C ILE A 668 9.24 15.11 -9.98
N THR A 669 7.99 15.41 -9.64
CA THR A 669 7.53 16.77 -9.35
C THR A 669 7.19 16.90 -7.86
N LEU A 670 7.67 17.94 -7.19
CA LEU A 670 7.52 18.13 -5.74
C LEU A 670 6.73 19.41 -5.39
N LYS A 671 5.40 19.36 -5.37
CA LYS A 671 4.54 20.55 -5.21
C LYS A 671 4.27 20.88 -3.74
N ASN A 672 4.64 22.08 -3.28
CA ASN A 672 4.48 22.49 -1.87
C ASN A 672 5.10 21.47 -0.88
N VAL A 673 6.28 20.96 -1.21
CA VAL A 673 7.03 20.03 -0.37
C VAL A 673 8.16 20.78 0.32
N ASP A 674 8.17 20.74 1.65
CA ASP A 674 9.32 21.25 2.40
C ASP A 674 10.56 20.43 2.06
N TYR A 675 11.68 21.11 1.83
CA TYR A 675 12.93 20.44 1.46
C TYR A 675 13.30 19.32 2.44
N LYS A 676 13.09 19.52 3.74
CA LYS A 676 13.37 18.53 4.80
C LYS A 676 12.41 17.34 4.81
N ALA A 677 11.28 17.44 4.12
CA ALA A 677 10.28 16.38 3.99
C ALA A 677 10.44 15.57 2.69
N ILE A 678 11.46 15.81 1.87
CA ILE A 678 11.70 15.02 0.64
C ILE A 678 12.17 13.61 0.99
N ALA A 679 13.25 13.51 1.77
CA ALA A 679 13.82 12.23 2.16
C ALA A 679 14.01 12.20 3.67
N ARG A 680 13.88 10.99 4.23
CA ARG A 680 14.07 10.75 5.66
C ARG A 680 14.93 9.52 5.88
N VAL A 681 16.14 9.74 6.41
CA VAL A 681 17.01 8.68 6.94
C VAL A 681 17.31 9.02 8.40
N ASP A 682 16.41 8.63 9.28
CA ASP A 682 16.64 8.69 10.73
C ASP A 682 16.97 7.29 11.22
N GLU A 683 18.22 6.83 11.15
CA GLU A 683 18.49 5.51 11.70
C GLU A 683 19.89 5.28 12.27
N ARG A 684 19.86 4.49 13.35
CA ARG A 684 20.97 3.96 14.13
C ARG A 684 21.92 3.18 13.24
N GLN A 685 23.22 3.26 13.52
CA GLN A 685 24.24 2.35 12.98
C GLN A 685 23.74 0.91 13.14
N THR A 686 23.35 0.25 12.05
CA THR A 686 23.06 -1.20 12.02
C THR A 686 24.31 -2.03 11.70
N GLY A 687 25.43 -1.35 11.42
CA GLY A 687 26.54 -1.88 10.63
C GLY A 687 26.11 -2.13 9.19
N SER A 688 27.08 -2.37 8.30
CA SER A 688 26.81 -3.15 7.07
C SER A 688 25.95 -2.44 5.99
N SER A 689 25.74 -1.12 6.09
CA SER A 689 25.04 -0.26 5.10
C SER A 689 23.67 -0.78 4.63
N ARG A 690 22.83 -1.28 5.53
CA ARG A 690 21.47 -1.77 5.23
C ARG A 690 20.43 -0.66 4.97
N MET A 691 20.88 0.50 4.50
CA MET A 691 20.16 1.76 4.60
C MET A 691 19.74 2.30 3.23
N ALA A 692 18.87 3.33 3.21
CA ALA A 692 18.30 3.92 2.01
C ALA A 692 19.36 4.37 0.99
N ASN A 693 19.23 3.89 -0.25
CA ASN A 693 20.01 4.33 -1.39
C ASN A 693 19.23 4.13 -2.70
N TRP A 694 19.21 5.11 -3.59
CA TRP A 694 18.48 5.01 -4.86
C TRP A 694 19.18 5.77 -5.97
N LEU A 695 18.84 5.41 -7.21
CA LEU A 695 19.31 6.10 -8.41
C LEU A 695 18.26 7.11 -8.86
N ASP A 696 18.67 8.37 -8.96
CA ASP A 696 17.89 9.42 -9.59
C ASP A 696 18.42 9.65 -11.01
N TYR A 697 17.64 9.25 -12.01
CA TYR A 697 18.05 9.21 -13.41
C TYR A 697 18.15 10.59 -14.07
N ASP A 698 17.60 11.63 -13.45
CA ASP A 698 17.63 12.99 -13.99
C ASP A 698 17.84 14.09 -12.92
N GLY A 699 17.90 13.70 -11.65
CA GLY A 699 18.09 14.62 -10.51
C GLY A 699 16.79 15.20 -9.97
N SER A 700 15.64 14.86 -10.56
CA SER A 700 14.33 15.44 -10.20
C SER A 700 13.88 15.12 -8.78
N SER A 701 14.19 13.92 -8.25
CA SER A 701 13.80 13.50 -6.91
C SER A 701 14.56 14.24 -5.80
N ILE A 702 15.78 14.70 -6.09
CA ILE A 702 16.64 15.43 -5.15
C ILE A 702 16.80 16.92 -5.48
N GLN A 703 16.09 17.43 -6.49
CA GLN A 703 16.17 18.82 -6.97
C GLN A 703 17.56 19.20 -7.55
N SER A 704 18.24 18.23 -8.17
CA SER A 704 19.49 18.38 -8.92
C SER A 704 19.21 18.56 -10.42
N LYS A 705 20.17 19.16 -11.15
CA LYS A 705 20.14 19.28 -12.62
C LYS A 705 20.82 18.10 -13.34
N GLN A 706 21.36 17.15 -12.58
CA GLN A 706 22.10 16.01 -13.09
C GLN A 706 21.69 14.72 -12.40
N PRO A 707 21.79 13.56 -13.09
CA PRO A 707 21.57 12.26 -12.49
C PRO A 707 22.47 12.03 -11.27
N ALA A 708 21.93 11.38 -10.25
CA ALA A 708 22.60 11.21 -8.98
C ALA A 708 22.36 9.85 -8.34
N ILE A 709 23.37 9.38 -7.62
CA ILE A 709 23.27 8.33 -6.61
C ILE A 709 22.97 9.02 -5.28
N VAL A 710 21.95 8.52 -4.58
CA VAL A 710 21.68 8.89 -3.18
C VAL A 710 22.04 7.71 -2.29
N GLY A 711 22.80 7.96 -1.22
CA GLY A 711 23.27 6.92 -0.30
C GLY A 711 23.26 7.38 1.15
N SER A 712 23.27 6.44 2.10
CA SER A 712 23.12 6.75 3.53
C SER A 712 24.28 7.56 4.12
N TRP A 713 24.10 8.13 5.32
CA TRP A 713 25.02 9.11 5.90
C TRP A 713 26.50 8.75 6.16
N PRO A 714 26.92 7.48 6.32
CA PRO A 714 28.33 7.18 6.53
C PRO A 714 29.19 7.70 5.37
N ALA A 715 30.41 8.15 5.67
CA ALA A 715 31.35 8.66 4.66
C ALA A 715 31.64 7.63 3.55
N TRP A 716 31.38 6.34 3.79
CA TRP A 716 31.33 5.27 2.79
C TRP A 716 30.54 5.63 1.51
N TRP A 717 29.43 6.36 1.61
CA TRP A 717 28.62 6.77 0.44
C TRP A 717 29.10 8.05 -0.23
N ASN A 718 30.16 8.68 0.27
CA ASN A 718 30.89 9.69 -0.47
C ASN A 718 31.74 8.98 -1.55
N VAL A 719 31.18 8.69 -2.72
CA VAL A 719 31.82 7.83 -3.74
C VAL A 719 32.71 8.56 -4.76
N GLY A 720 32.98 9.85 -4.55
CA GLY A 720 34.07 10.55 -5.25
C GLY A 720 33.96 12.07 -5.17
N PRO A 721 34.68 12.80 -6.03
CA PRO A 721 34.53 14.25 -6.18
C PRO A 721 33.10 14.66 -6.60
N GLY A 722 32.63 15.81 -6.12
CA GLY A 722 31.27 16.31 -6.41
C GLY A 722 30.15 15.70 -5.58
N CYS A 723 30.44 14.74 -4.70
CA CYS A 723 29.49 14.27 -3.69
C CYS A 723 29.22 15.35 -2.64
N GLN A 724 27.95 15.51 -2.25
CA GLN A 724 27.50 16.47 -1.24
C GLN A 724 26.71 15.76 -0.15
N TYR A 725 27.07 16.03 1.11
CA TYR A 725 26.32 15.54 2.26
C TYR A 725 25.15 16.47 2.57
N ASN A 726 23.95 15.90 2.61
CA ASN A 726 22.74 16.60 3.00
C ASN A 726 22.44 16.35 4.49
N ASN A 727 22.73 17.35 5.32
CA ASN A 727 22.49 17.32 6.76
C ASN A 727 20.99 17.23 7.13
N ASP A 728 20.08 17.68 6.27
CA ASP A 728 18.64 17.63 6.57
C ASP A 728 18.06 16.23 6.35
N TRP A 729 18.66 15.44 5.46
CA TRP A 729 18.18 14.09 5.11
C TRP A 729 19.04 12.96 5.68
N ASN A 730 20.26 13.28 6.14
CA ASN A 730 21.30 12.30 6.50
C ASN A 730 21.65 11.36 5.34
N VAL A 731 21.94 11.94 4.17
CA VAL A 731 22.34 11.19 2.96
C VAL A 731 23.46 11.91 2.22
N TRP A 732 24.27 11.14 1.48
CA TRP A 732 25.14 11.64 0.43
C TRP A 732 24.39 11.66 -0.90
N THR A 733 24.58 12.73 -1.66
CA THR A 733 24.13 12.86 -3.05
C THR A 733 25.37 13.00 -3.93
N CYS A 734 25.52 12.12 -4.91
CA CYS A 734 26.72 12.02 -5.72
C CYS A 734 26.36 11.98 -7.21
N PRO A 735 27.08 12.68 -8.09
CA PRO A 735 26.88 12.54 -9.53
C PRO A 735 26.99 11.07 -9.95
N TRP A 736 26.00 10.60 -10.72
CA TRP A 736 26.03 9.22 -11.21
C TRP A 736 27.01 9.11 -12.37
N ARG A 737 28.03 8.25 -12.24
CA ARG A 737 29.08 8.06 -13.25
C ARG A 737 28.90 6.75 -14.01
N GLN A 738 29.40 6.71 -15.24
CA GLN A 738 29.35 5.51 -16.08
C GLN A 738 30.01 4.31 -15.38
N GLY A 739 29.34 3.15 -15.40
CA GLY A 739 29.81 1.92 -14.78
C GLY A 739 29.51 1.78 -13.28
N GLN A 740 28.98 2.82 -12.64
CA GLN A 740 28.55 2.77 -11.23
C GLN A 740 27.12 2.24 -11.11
N GLU A 741 26.95 1.20 -10.32
CA GLU A 741 25.65 0.66 -9.93
C GLU A 741 25.63 0.36 -8.44
N VAL A 742 24.45 0.31 -7.84
CA VAL A 742 24.30 -0.17 -6.46
C VAL A 742 24.66 -1.66 -6.41
N GLY A 743 25.56 -2.01 -5.50
CA GLY A 743 25.94 -3.40 -5.24
C GLY A 743 25.89 -3.77 -3.76
N ARG A 744 25.72 -5.06 -3.49
CA ARG A 744 25.72 -5.66 -2.15
C ARG A 744 26.48 -6.98 -2.15
N VAL A 745 27.39 -7.13 -1.17
CA VAL A 745 28.10 -8.38 -0.90
C VAL A 745 27.80 -8.90 0.51
N GLU A 746 27.81 -10.22 0.69
CA GLU A 746 27.75 -10.83 2.02
C GLU A 746 29.13 -11.39 2.35
N LEU A 747 29.73 -10.92 3.43
CA LEU A 747 31.02 -11.41 3.92
C LEU A 747 30.82 -12.52 4.93
N ARG A 748 30.95 -13.77 4.48
CA ARG A 748 30.80 -14.93 5.34
C ARG A 748 32.15 -15.43 5.84
N ILE A 749 32.38 -15.28 7.13
CA ILE A 749 33.57 -15.76 7.83
C ILE A 749 33.09 -16.75 8.90
N PRO A 750 33.26 -18.07 8.68
CA PRO A 750 32.79 -19.10 9.60
C PRO A 750 33.27 -18.85 11.04
N GLY A 751 32.33 -18.92 11.99
CA GLY A 751 32.58 -18.67 13.41
C GLY A 751 32.64 -17.19 13.83
N LEU A 752 32.67 -16.24 12.88
CA LEU A 752 32.70 -14.81 13.17
C LEU A 752 31.40 -14.11 12.77
N THR A 753 31.02 -14.20 11.50
CA THR A 753 29.83 -13.54 10.96
C THR A 753 28.61 -14.44 11.07
N VAL A 754 27.45 -13.80 11.15
CA VAL A 754 26.14 -14.43 11.13
C VAL A 754 25.39 -13.92 9.92
N ALA A 755 24.68 -14.83 9.26
CA ALA A 755 23.84 -14.52 8.14
C ALA A 755 22.40 -14.28 8.63
N PRO A 756 21.99 -13.03 8.91
CA PRO A 756 20.61 -12.78 9.36
C PRO A 756 19.60 -13.05 8.26
N ASP A 757 20.03 -13.03 6.99
CA ASP A 757 19.16 -13.14 5.82
C ASP A 757 19.22 -14.51 5.13
N THR A 758 20.08 -15.45 5.58
CA THR A 758 20.14 -16.80 4.99
C THR A 758 19.49 -17.84 5.89
N GLY A 759 18.26 -18.18 5.54
CA GLY A 759 17.66 -19.48 5.85
C GLY A 759 16.91 -19.53 7.18
N GLY A 760 15.58 -19.36 7.11
CA GLY A 760 14.72 -20.06 8.05
C GLY A 760 14.97 -21.56 7.89
N HIS A 761 15.51 -22.20 8.94
CA HIS A 761 15.40 -23.64 9.05
C HIS A 761 13.96 -23.97 9.41
N LEU A 762 13.35 -24.88 8.66
CA LEU A 762 12.09 -25.52 9.00
C LEU A 762 12.37 -26.40 10.23
N GLN A 763 12.17 -25.88 11.44
CA GLN A 763 12.29 -26.69 12.66
C GLN A 763 10.90 -27.08 13.13
N LEU A 764 10.66 -28.40 13.18
CA LEU A 764 9.49 -29.00 13.82
C LEU A 764 9.49 -28.62 15.29
N VAL A 765 8.72 -27.59 15.66
CA VAL A 765 8.36 -27.34 17.04
C VAL A 765 7.09 -28.17 17.29
N LEU A 766 7.27 -29.27 18.02
CA LEU A 766 6.26 -30.13 18.66
C LEU A 766 4.80 -29.90 18.20
N GLY A 767 4.46 -30.39 17.02
CA GLY A 767 3.08 -30.53 16.54
C GLY A 767 2.34 -29.21 16.25
N MET A 768 2.10 -28.95 14.96
CA MET A 768 1.06 -28.06 14.41
C MET A 768 1.37 -26.58 14.11
N GLN A 769 2.62 -26.10 14.11
CA GLN A 769 2.92 -24.81 13.47
C GLN A 769 4.27 -24.78 12.74
N MET A 770 4.22 -24.42 11.45
CA MET A 770 5.40 -24.07 10.66
C MET A 770 5.69 -22.58 10.86
N ALA A 771 6.62 -22.25 11.76
CA ALA A 771 7.08 -20.88 11.96
C ALA A 771 8.42 -20.66 11.25
N PHE A 772 8.54 -19.56 10.49
CA PHE A 772 9.80 -19.10 9.93
C PHE A 772 10.67 -18.51 11.05
N ILE A 773 11.71 -19.21 11.48
CA ILE A 773 12.70 -18.66 12.42
C ILE A 773 13.81 -18.00 11.61
N TRP A 774 13.74 -16.69 11.42
CA TRP A 774 14.85 -15.90 10.88
C TRP A 774 16.08 -16.04 11.79
N GLY A 775 17.28 -16.17 11.22
CA GLY A 775 18.51 -16.09 12.01
C GLY A 775 18.53 -14.77 12.76
N LYS A 776 18.60 -14.80 14.11
CA LYS A 776 18.55 -13.59 14.93
C LYS A 776 19.72 -12.68 14.56
N ALA A 777 19.44 -11.59 13.84
CA ALA A 777 20.42 -10.54 13.58
C ALA A 777 21.03 -10.08 14.91
N VAL A 778 22.35 -9.90 14.96
CA VAL A 778 22.99 -9.40 16.18
C VAL A 778 22.74 -7.90 16.31
N PRO A 779 22.55 -7.37 17.53
CA PRO A 779 22.39 -5.95 17.73
C PRO A 779 23.69 -5.22 17.34
N PRO A 780 23.61 -4.05 16.69
CA PRO A 780 24.77 -3.31 16.19
C PRO A 780 25.46 -2.51 17.31
N THR A 781 25.93 -3.22 18.33
CA THR A 781 26.67 -2.64 19.45
C THR A 781 28.17 -2.61 19.13
N PRO A 782 28.97 -1.76 19.79
CA PRO A 782 30.43 -1.77 19.63
C PRO A 782 31.06 -3.16 19.80
N ALA A 783 30.49 -4.02 20.66
CA ALA A 783 30.95 -5.39 20.87
C ALA A 783 30.76 -6.32 19.65
N ASN A 784 29.87 -5.96 18.72
CA ASN A 784 29.61 -6.71 17.50
C ASN A 784 30.25 -6.09 16.25
N ILE A 785 31.01 -5.00 16.40
CA ILE A 785 31.82 -4.43 15.32
C ILE A 785 33.06 -5.29 15.15
N ILE A 786 33.31 -5.77 13.93
CA ILE A 786 34.43 -6.66 13.61
C ILE A 786 35.50 -5.98 12.76
N GLY A 787 35.23 -4.77 12.27
CA GLY A 787 36.09 -4.08 11.32
C GLY A 787 35.41 -2.87 10.68
N TYR A 788 35.98 -2.41 9.57
CA TYR A 788 35.37 -1.39 8.71
C TYR A 788 35.53 -1.73 7.22
N VAL A 789 34.70 -1.13 6.37
CA VAL A 789 34.87 -1.10 4.92
C VAL A 789 35.19 0.33 4.48
N ALA A 790 36.14 0.51 3.55
CA ALA A 790 36.59 1.82 3.07
C ALA A 790 36.81 1.88 1.55
N VAL A 791 36.64 3.05 0.97
CA VAL A 791 36.89 3.31 -0.47
C VAL A 791 38.38 3.53 -0.71
N PHE A 792 38.93 3.00 -1.80
CA PHE A 792 40.37 3.14 -2.12
C PHE A 792 40.75 4.62 -2.36
N GLY A 793 42.01 4.94 -2.06
CA GLY A 793 42.61 6.26 -2.29
C GLY A 793 42.30 7.32 -1.24
N TYR A 794 41.43 7.03 -0.27
CA TYR A 794 41.06 7.96 0.79
C TYR A 794 41.58 7.48 2.14
N ARG A 795 42.52 8.23 2.72
CA ARG A 795 43.28 7.87 3.93
C ARG A 795 43.10 8.88 5.05
N GLY A 796 43.53 8.51 6.25
CA GLY A 796 43.59 9.40 7.40
C GLY A 796 42.23 9.97 7.79
N ALA A 797 42.19 11.30 7.97
CA ALA A 797 40.95 12.03 8.24
C ALA A 797 39.98 12.07 7.04
N GLU A 798 40.46 11.79 5.83
CA GLU A 798 39.64 11.76 4.61
C GLU A 798 39.08 10.38 4.29
N ALA A 799 39.41 9.36 5.10
CA ALA A 799 38.98 7.98 4.90
C ALA A 799 37.45 7.86 4.80
N ARG A 800 37.00 7.29 3.68
CA ARG A 800 35.58 7.14 3.35
C ARG A 800 35.11 5.76 3.76
N LYS A 801 34.73 5.63 5.04
CA LYS A 801 34.53 4.32 5.67
C LYS A 801 33.22 4.20 6.44
N MET A 802 32.88 2.95 6.76
CA MET A 802 31.78 2.56 7.62
C MET A 802 32.15 1.29 8.39
N ASP A 803 31.70 1.18 9.64
CA ASP A 803 31.86 -0.02 10.45
C ASP A 803 31.10 -1.22 9.84
N ILE A 804 31.75 -2.38 9.88
CA ILE A 804 31.12 -3.68 9.57
C ILE A 804 30.94 -4.46 10.87
N THR A 805 29.80 -5.14 10.98
CA THR A 805 29.45 -5.91 12.18
C THR A 805 29.50 -7.40 11.87
N ARG A 806 29.24 -8.23 12.89
CA ARG A 806 29.04 -9.67 12.67
C ARG A 806 27.85 -9.97 11.75
N ASN A 807 26.92 -9.04 11.51
CA ASN A 807 25.88 -9.24 10.52
C ASN A 807 26.46 -9.18 9.11
N GLU A 808 26.27 -10.26 8.34
CA GLU A 808 26.60 -10.29 6.92
C GLU A 808 25.87 -9.17 6.15
N GLY A 809 26.54 -8.62 5.14
CA GLY A 809 25.98 -7.65 4.20
C GLY A 809 26.80 -6.37 4.17
N VAL A 810 27.13 -5.86 3.00
CA VAL A 810 27.63 -4.49 2.80
C VAL A 810 27.08 -4.00 1.47
N THR A 811 26.30 -2.92 1.52
CA THR A 811 25.81 -2.22 0.33
C THR A 811 26.72 -1.03 0.02
N GLY A 812 26.97 -0.76 -1.26
CA GLY A 812 27.79 0.36 -1.73
C GLY A 812 27.68 0.52 -3.25
N ILE A 813 28.69 1.15 -3.87
CA ILE A 813 28.73 1.39 -5.31
C ILE A 813 29.81 0.54 -5.98
N THR A 814 29.42 -0.09 -7.09
CA THR A 814 30.27 -0.89 -7.99
C THR A 814 31.06 0.02 -8.94
N GLY A 815 32.00 -0.55 -9.69
CA GLY A 815 32.89 0.16 -10.61
C GLY A 815 34.27 0.44 -10.01
N ASP A 816 34.89 1.54 -10.46
CA ASP A 816 36.35 1.76 -10.33
C ASP A 816 36.78 2.46 -9.02
N SER A 817 36.04 2.27 -7.92
CA SER A 817 36.32 2.92 -6.62
C SER A 817 37.00 2.02 -5.58
N GLY A 818 37.00 0.70 -5.75
CA GLY A 818 37.63 -0.27 -4.84
C GLY A 818 37.01 -0.35 -3.43
N TRP A 819 36.93 -1.57 -2.87
CA TRP A 819 36.32 -1.85 -1.56
C TRP A 819 37.35 -2.53 -0.66
N TYR A 820 37.84 -1.80 0.34
CA TYR A 820 38.81 -2.30 1.30
C TYR A 820 38.13 -2.76 2.57
N PHE A 821 38.25 -4.04 2.89
CA PHE A 821 37.71 -4.63 4.11
C PHE A 821 38.83 -4.83 5.13
N HIS A 822 38.70 -4.14 6.25
CA HIS A 822 39.63 -4.19 7.37
C HIS A 822 38.99 -4.90 8.55
N PHE A 823 39.64 -5.92 9.10
CA PHE A 823 39.16 -6.65 10.27
C PHE A 823 40.06 -6.40 11.48
N TYR A 824 39.48 -5.96 12.59
CA TYR A 824 40.25 -5.59 13.80
C TYR A 824 40.97 -6.80 14.43
N GLY A 825 40.38 -8.00 14.33
CA GLY A 825 40.98 -9.23 14.84
C GLY A 825 42.08 -9.84 13.95
N GLY A 826 42.42 -9.19 12.83
CA GLY A 826 43.42 -9.67 11.87
C GLY A 826 42.81 -10.38 10.65
N ALA A 827 43.63 -11.13 9.92
CA ALA A 827 43.31 -11.64 8.59
C ALA A 827 42.43 -12.91 8.66
N PRO A 828 41.35 -13.02 7.87
CA PRO A 828 40.50 -14.21 7.86
C PRO A 828 41.24 -15.43 7.29
N LYS A 829 41.23 -16.55 8.00
CA LYS A 829 41.81 -17.81 7.50
C LYS A 829 41.04 -18.34 6.28
N TYR A 830 39.73 -18.20 6.33
CA TYR A 830 38.80 -18.54 5.26
C TYR A 830 37.63 -17.57 5.28
N GLN A 831 37.21 -17.13 4.10
CA GLN A 831 36.03 -16.31 3.93
C GLN A 831 35.36 -16.59 2.58
N GLU A 832 34.07 -16.34 2.51
CA GLU A 832 33.30 -16.32 1.27
C GLU A 832 32.75 -14.91 1.07
N VAL A 833 33.01 -14.33 -0.10
CA VAL A 833 32.40 -13.07 -0.52
C VAL A 833 31.27 -13.40 -1.49
N TRP A 834 30.05 -13.42 -0.98
CA TRP A 834 28.86 -13.71 -1.79
C TRP A 834 28.40 -12.45 -2.52
N LEU A 835 28.15 -12.59 -3.82
CA LEU A 835 27.72 -11.49 -4.68
C LEU A 835 26.19 -11.45 -4.74
N SER A 836 25.55 -11.04 -3.64
CA SER A 836 24.08 -11.01 -3.52
C SER A 836 23.41 -10.01 -4.45
N GLN A 837 24.07 -8.87 -4.70
CA GLN A 837 23.65 -7.88 -5.69
C GLN A 837 24.89 -7.33 -6.39
N LEU A 838 25.31 -7.99 -7.47
CA LEU A 838 26.33 -7.46 -8.38
C LEU A 838 25.79 -7.58 -9.81
N PRO A 839 25.36 -6.47 -10.45
CA PRO A 839 24.87 -6.53 -11.81
C PRO A 839 25.90 -7.07 -12.80
N VAL A 840 25.43 -7.82 -13.80
CA VAL A 840 26.29 -8.23 -14.91
C VAL A 840 26.75 -6.97 -15.66
N GLY A 841 28.05 -6.92 -15.98
CA GLY A 841 28.68 -5.79 -16.67
C GLY A 841 29.31 -4.75 -15.74
N THR A 842 29.17 -4.88 -14.42
CA THR A 842 29.94 -4.10 -13.43
C THR A 842 30.78 -5.02 -12.55
N HIS A 843 31.55 -4.44 -11.62
CA HIS A 843 32.48 -5.18 -10.78
C HIS A 843 32.75 -4.49 -9.44
N ILE A 844 33.37 -5.22 -8.51
CA ILE A 844 33.93 -4.69 -7.27
C ILE A 844 35.39 -5.14 -7.19
N ILE A 845 36.32 -4.20 -6.99
CA ILE A 845 37.70 -4.55 -6.62
C ILE A 845 37.77 -4.72 -5.11
N TYR A 846 37.77 -5.96 -4.65
CA TYR A 846 37.89 -6.33 -3.25
C TYR A 846 39.35 -6.27 -2.82
N ALA A 847 39.61 -5.69 -1.65
CA ALA A 847 40.87 -5.86 -0.94
C ALA A 847 40.71 -6.17 0.54
N SER A 848 41.63 -6.95 1.08
CA SER A 848 41.79 -7.18 2.52
C SER A 848 43.26 -7.45 2.85
N ARG A 849 43.62 -7.20 4.09
CA ARG A 849 44.99 -7.30 4.58
C ARG A 849 45.37 -8.70 5.05
N PHE A 850 46.60 -9.11 4.74
CA PHE A 850 47.19 -10.39 5.14
C PHE A 850 48.68 -10.22 5.49
N PRO A 851 49.28 -11.10 6.31
CA PRO A 851 50.72 -11.11 6.53
C PRO A 851 51.52 -11.31 5.24
N SER A 852 52.71 -10.71 5.18
CA SER A 852 53.63 -10.95 4.06
C SER A 852 53.96 -12.44 3.92
N GLY A 853 54.08 -12.92 2.67
CA GLY A 853 54.27 -14.33 2.35
C GLY A 853 53.01 -15.21 2.43
N THR A 854 51.82 -14.63 2.68
CA THR A 854 50.57 -15.39 2.65
C THR A 854 50.30 -15.93 1.23
N GLN A 855 49.95 -17.21 1.14
CA GLN A 855 49.52 -17.85 -0.10
C GLN A 855 48.01 -18.08 -0.07
N PHE A 856 47.39 -18.05 -1.25
CA PHE A 856 45.94 -18.12 -1.39
C PHE A 856 45.50 -19.23 -2.35
N ASP A 857 44.47 -19.96 -1.94
CA ASP A 857 43.64 -20.77 -2.82
C ASP A 857 42.28 -20.09 -2.95
N ILE A 858 41.98 -19.57 -4.15
CA ILE A 858 40.79 -18.77 -4.40
C ILE A 858 39.99 -19.40 -5.54
N ASN A 859 38.69 -19.58 -5.29
CA ASN A 859 37.77 -20.14 -6.27
C ASN A 859 36.54 -19.26 -6.41
N ARG A 860 36.14 -18.98 -7.65
CA ARG A 860 34.82 -18.42 -7.96
C ARG A 860 33.85 -19.57 -8.13
N ASN A 861 32.87 -19.65 -7.23
CA ASN A 861 31.95 -20.76 -7.13
C ASN A 861 30.51 -20.31 -7.33
N PHE A 862 29.74 -21.18 -7.98
CA PHE A 862 28.29 -21.09 -8.10
C PHE A 862 27.66 -22.22 -7.30
N LYS A 863 26.73 -21.87 -6.41
CA LYS A 863 25.96 -22.80 -5.59
C LYS A 863 25.15 -23.76 -6.45
N TRP A 864 24.50 -23.23 -7.49
CA TRP A 864 23.58 -24.00 -8.35
C TRP A 864 24.16 -24.33 -9.74
N PHE A 865 25.20 -23.64 -10.19
CA PHE A 865 25.79 -23.80 -11.52
C PHE A 865 27.24 -24.25 -11.45
N LYS A 866 27.49 -25.41 -10.84
CA LYS A 866 28.84 -25.92 -10.55
C LYS A 866 29.77 -25.96 -11.78
N GLY A 867 29.23 -26.13 -12.99
CA GLY A 867 30.00 -26.09 -14.25
C GLY A 867 30.63 -24.72 -14.57
N LEU A 868 30.18 -23.64 -13.92
CA LEU A 868 30.75 -22.30 -14.03
C LEU A 868 31.81 -22.01 -12.96
N ASN A 869 32.09 -22.96 -12.06
CA ASN A 869 33.13 -22.81 -11.05
C ASN A 869 34.50 -22.71 -11.72
N ARG A 870 35.32 -21.76 -11.28
CA ARG A 870 36.65 -21.52 -11.84
C ARG A 870 37.63 -21.19 -10.72
N LYS A 871 38.86 -21.68 -10.87
CA LYS A 871 39.97 -21.25 -10.03
C LYS A 871 40.36 -19.82 -10.40
N VAL A 872 40.71 -19.02 -9.39
CA VAL A 872 41.22 -17.66 -9.54
C VAL A 872 42.73 -17.72 -9.38
N ASN A 873 43.47 -17.30 -10.40
CA ASN A 873 44.92 -17.48 -10.48
C ASN A 873 45.69 -16.23 -10.05
N GLN A 874 46.90 -16.41 -9.52
CA GLN A 874 47.74 -15.29 -9.15
C GLN A 874 48.31 -14.61 -10.40
N VAL A 875 48.29 -13.27 -10.41
CA VAL A 875 48.95 -12.43 -11.43
C VAL A 875 50.01 -11.54 -10.78
N SER A 876 50.79 -10.83 -11.61
CA SER A 876 51.99 -10.08 -11.16
C SER A 876 51.74 -8.63 -10.76
N SER A 877 50.54 -8.08 -11.01
CA SER A 877 50.21 -6.69 -10.69
C SER A 877 48.73 -6.46 -10.46
N LEU A 878 48.39 -5.38 -9.72
CA LEU A 878 47.00 -4.93 -9.52
C LEU A 878 46.32 -4.56 -10.85
N ASN A 879 47.06 -3.97 -11.79
CA ASN A 879 46.54 -3.64 -13.13
C ASN A 879 45.97 -4.87 -13.85
N GLN A 880 46.65 -6.01 -13.77
CA GLN A 880 46.17 -7.26 -14.36
C GLN A 880 44.88 -7.78 -13.70
N VAL A 881 44.69 -7.53 -12.39
CA VAL A 881 43.44 -7.85 -11.68
C VAL A 881 42.31 -6.93 -12.15
N VAL A 882 42.55 -5.62 -12.20
CA VAL A 882 41.57 -4.61 -12.61
C VAL A 882 41.14 -4.80 -14.06
N SER A 883 42.06 -5.08 -14.98
CA SER A 883 41.74 -5.32 -16.40
C SER A 883 41.21 -6.74 -16.68
N GLY A 884 41.28 -7.65 -15.70
CA GLY A 884 40.90 -9.06 -15.86
C GLY A 884 39.39 -9.32 -15.87
N ASP A 885 39.04 -10.60 -16.04
CA ASP A 885 37.68 -11.15 -16.08
C ASP A 885 37.17 -11.68 -14.73
N GLY A 886 37.87 -11.29 -13.64
CA GLY A 886 37.61 -11.78 -12.28
C GLY A 886 38.10 -13.20 -12.00
N LEU A 887 38.97 -13.78 -12.83
CA LEU A 887 39.67 -15.04 -12.55
C LEU A 887 41.15 -14.82 -12.19
N SER A 888 41.51 -13.61 -11.77
CA SER A 888 42.85 -13.24 -11.33
C SER A 888 42.85 -12.58 -9.96
N TYR A 889 43.87 -12.85 -9.15
CA TYR A 889 44.16 -12.15 -7.89
C TYR A 889 45.61 -11.67 -7.84
N PHE A 890 45.87 -10.62 -7.07
CA PHE A 890 47.21 -10.09 -6.85
C PHE A 890 47.42 -9.90 -5.35
N PHE A 891 48.61 -10.24 -4.86
CA PHE A 891 49.02 -9.96 -3.49
C PHE A 891 50.28 -9.11 -3.53
N ASP A 892 50.20 -7.88 -3.03
CA ASP A 892 51.31 -6.92 -3.05
C ASP A 892 52.33 -7.13 -1.90
N GLY A 893 52.13 -8.17 -1.09
CA GLY A 893 52.88 -8.44 0.14
C GLY A 893 52.18 -7.95 1.41
N GLN A 894 51.07 -7.20 1.30
CA GLN A 894 50.27 -6.67 2.41
C GLN A 894 48.75 -6.83 2.18
N HIS A 895 48.28 -6.57 0.96
CA HIS A 895 46.88 -6.60 0.55
C HIS A 895 46.65 -7.65 -0.52
N LEU A 896 45.61 -8.46 -0.33
CA LEU A 896 45.06 -9.32 -1.37
C LEU A 896 44.04 -8.51 -2.17
N PHE A 897 44.20 -8.46 -3.48
CA PHE A 897 43.27 -7.85 -4.42
C PHE A 897 42.56 -8.92 -5.27
N VAL A 898 41.24 -8.84 -5.35
CA VAL A 898 40.41 -9.73 -6.18
C VAL A 898 39.35 -8.89 -6.92
N LYS A 899 39.25 -9.07 -8.23
CA LYS A 899 38.15 -8.48 -9.01
C LYS A 899 36.93 -9.41 -8.95
N LEU A 900 35.90 -8.96 -8.24
CA LEU A 900 34.64 -9.67 -8.11
C LEU A 900 33.75 -9.30 -9.31
N VAL A 901 33.36 -10.29 -10.10
CA VAL A 901 32.43 -10.12 -11.25
C VAL A 901 31.37 -11.20 -11.26
N ASP A 902 30.18 -10.84 -11.73
CA ASP A 902 29.23 -11.82 -12.27
C ASP A 902 29.48 -11.96 -13.77
N PRO A 903 30.00 -13.10 -14.26
CA PRO A 903 30.28 -13.30 -15.68
C PRO A 903 29.00 -13.42 -16.54
N GLY A 904 27.82 -13.48 -15.91
CA GLY A 904 26.58 -13.77 -16.60
C GLY A 904 26.44 -15.23 -17.02
N ASN A 905 25.21 -15.64 -17.28
CA ASN A 905 24.84 -16.90 -17.95
C ASN A 905 23.41 -16.76 -18.51
N THR A 906 22.81 -17.88 -18.92
CA THR A 906 21.42 -17.91 -19.39
C THR A 906 20.39 -17.46 -18.34
N GLU A 907 20.64 -17.65 -17.04
CA GLU A 907 19.75 -17.23 -15.94
C GLU A 907 19.72 -15.70 -15.76
N THR A 908 20.85 -15.03 -15.96
CA THR A 908 20.96 -13.56 -15.83
C THR A 908 20.71 -12.83 -17.14
N LYS A 909 20.35 -13.55 -18.21
CA LYS A 909 19.95 -12.91 -19.46
C LYS A 909 18.61 -12.20 -19.22
N ASP A 910 18.54 -10.92 -19.60
CA ASP A 910 17.34 -10.08 -19.47
C ASP A 910 16.80 -9.94 -18.03
N ILE A 911 17.68 -10.05 -17.02
CA ILE A 911 17.32 -9.97 -15.59
C ILE A 911 17.01 -8.53 -15.12
N ASP A 912 17.46 -7.53 -15.87
CA ASP A 912 17.21 -6.12 -15.57
C ASP A 912 15.72 -5.78 -15.68
N PHE A 913 15.24 -4.95 -14.77
CA PHE A 913 13.87 -4.44 -14.84
C PHE A 913 13.91 -3.02 -15.40
N CYS A 914 13.58 -2.87 -16.68
CA CYS A 914 13.55 -1.59 -17.36
C CYS A 914 12.13 -1.19 -17.75
N ARG A 915 11.78 0.09 -17.53
CA ARG A 915 10.53 0.74 -17.95
C ARG A 915 10.82 2.16 -18.41
N ASP A 916 10.40 2.51 -19.62
CA ASP A 916 10.52 3.86 -20.19
C ASP A 916 11.92 4.49 -20.06
N GLY A 917 12.97 3.71 -20.28
CA GLY A 917 14.36 4.18 -20.19
C GLY A 917 14.88 4.41 -18.76
N VAL A 918 14.18 3.88 -17.74
CA VAL A 918 14.67 3.75 -16.36
C VAL A 918 14.85 2.27 -16.07
N CYS A 919 16.00 1.89 -15.51
CA CYS A 919 16.29 0.50 -15.19
C CYS A 919 16.69 0.35 -13.72
N VAL A 920 16.18 -0.69 -13.08
CA VAL A 920 16.84 -1.26 -11.91
C VAL A 920 17.61 -2.48 -12.40
N ARG A 921 18.94 -2.47 -12.19
CA ARG A 921 19.80 -3.56 -12.64
C ARG A 921 19.52 -4.83 -11.83
N GLY A 922 19.36 -5.95 -12.51
CA GLY A 922 19.10 -7.24 -11.88
C GLY A 922 20.39 -7.95 -11.47
N SER A 923 20.28 -8.91 -10.54
CA SER A 923 21.40 -9.70 -10.05
C SER A 923 20.96 -11.10 -9.63
N ARG A 924 21.89 -12.08 -9.67
CA ARG A 924 21.60 -13.42 -9.15
C ARG A 924 21.77 -13.46 -7.63
N SER A 925 20.72 -13.82 -6.92
CA SER A 925 20.73 -13.83 -5.46
C SER A 925 21.34 -15.14 -4.91
N TYR A 926 22.25 -15.04 -3.93
CA TYR A 926 22.87 -16.16 -3.18
C TYR A 926 23.34 -17.36 -4.02
N SER A 927 23.79 -17.10 -5.24
CA SER A 927 24.25 -18.12 -6.17
C SER A 927 25.77 -18.09 -6.32
N LEU A 928 26.34 -16.90 -6.50
CA LEU A 928 27.76 -16.70 -6.81
C LEU A 928 28.54 -16.19 -5.59
N HIS A 929 29.68 -16.82 -5.29
CA HIS A 929 30.62 -16.32 -4.29
C HIS A 929 32.07 -16.58 -4.69
N TYR A 930 32.98 -15.80 -4.11
CA TYR A 930 34.41 -16.06 -4.12
C TYR A 930 34.82 -16.67 -2.79
N ALA A 931 35.29 -17.92 -2.80
CA ALA A 931 35.86 -18.58 -1.64
C ALA A 931 37.35 -18.28 -1.59
N ILE A 932 37.81 -17.62 -0.53
CA ILE A 932 39.20 -17.18 -0.34
C ILE A 932 39.76 -17.92 0.87
N LYS A 933 40.76 -18.78 0.63
CA LYS A 933 41.46 -19.53 1.68
C LYS A 933 42.93 -19.11 1.74
N ALA A 934 43.37 -18.61 2.89
CA ALA A 934 44.79 -18.35 3.15
C ALA A 934 45.46 -19.65 3.60
N THR A 935 46.22 -20.30 2.71
CA THR A 935 46.71 -21.67 2.92
C THR A 935 47.90 -21.78 3.87
N THR A 936 48.67 -20.71 4.01
CA THR A 936 49.86 -20.65 4.89
C THR A 936 49.57 -20.08 6.28
N LEU A 937 48.32 -19.65 6.56
CA LEU A 937 47.93 -19.13 7.87
C LEU A 937 47.43 -20.24 8.81
N THR A 938 48.11 -20.40 9.95
CA THR A 938 47.73 -21.32 11.03
C THR A 938 47.45 -20.56 12.32
N CYS A 939 46.17 -20.48 12.72
CA CYS A 939 45.72 -19.92 13.99
C CYS A 939 44.46 -20.67 14.48
N SER A 940 44.14 -20.57 15.78
CA SER A 940 43.05 -21.31 16.44
C SER A 940 41.65 -20.72 16.22
N GLY A 941 41.53 -19.50 15.69
CA GLY A 941 40.27 -18.79 15.47
C GLY A 941 39.97 -18.49 13.99
N SER A 942 38.86 -17.78 13.75
CA SER A 942 38.44 -17.35 12.40
C SER A 942 39.36 -16.30 11.78
N LEU A 943 39.98 -15.46 12.62
CA LEU A 943 40.95 -14.44 12.23
C LEU A 943 42.33 -14.80 12.81
N CYS A 944 43.37 -14.63 12.00
CA CYS A 944 44.77 -14.77 12.42
C CYS A 944 45.35 -13.39 12.71
N GLY A 945 46.06 -13.25 13.83
CA GLY A 945 46.59 -11.97 14.29
C GLY A 945 47.50 -11.30 13.27
N VAL A 946 47.18 -10.07 12.89
CA VAL A 946 48.04 -9.20 12.10
C VAL A 946 48.00 -7.82 12.75
N ALA A 947 49.15 -7.20 13.01
CA ALA A 947 49.24 -5.92 13.73
C ALA A 947 48.26 -4.89 13.15
N ASP A 948 47.33 -4.38 13.96
CA ASP A 948 46.31 -3.47 13.48
C ASP A 948 46.91 -2.16 12.98
N LYS A 949 46.54 -1.75 11.76
CA LYS A 949 46.98 -0.53 11.11
C LYS A 949 45.75 0.16 10.55
N TRP A 950 45.39 1.30 11.12
CA TRP A 950 44.10 1.93 10.82
C TRP A 950 44.09 2.74 9.51
N ASP A 951 45.26 2.98 8.89
CA ASP A 951 45.43 3.82 7.69
C ASP A 951 46.17 3.10 6.54
N ASP A 952 45.93 1.80 6.37
CA ASP A 952 46.50 0.97 5.30
C ASP A 952 45.55 0.77 4.11
N ILE A 953 44.57 1.67 3.95
CA ILE A 953 43.64 1.67 2.82
C ILE A 953 44.45 1.73 1.51
N PRO A 954 44.23 0.85 0.52
CA PRO A 954 44.95 0.88 -0.76
C PRO A 954 44.84 2.22 -1.49
N ASP A 955 45.84 2.54 -2.32
CA ASP A 955 45.80 3.72 -3.20
C ASP A 955 44.64 3.62 -4.21
N ALA A 956 44.26 4.76 -4.79
CA ALA A 956 43.21 4.80 -5.81
C ALA A 956 43.54 3.88 -7.00
N LEU A 957 42.51 3.30 -7.63
CA LEU A 957 42.71 2.42 -8.76
C LEU A 957 43.33 3.17 -9.96
N PRO A 958 44.16 2.50 -10.78
CA PRO A 958 44.78 3.11 -11.95
C PRO A 958 43.72 3.59 -12.96
N GLY A 959 43.80 4.86 -13.38
CA GLY A 959 42.82 5.49 -14.27
C GLY A 959 41.68 6.22 -13.55
N THR A 960 41.53 6.07 -12.23
CA THR A 960 40.60 6.88 -11.44
C THR A 960 41.12 8.33 -11.37
N PRO A 961 40.29 9.36 -11.60
CA PRO A 961 40.72 10.76 -11.50
C PRO A 961 41.39 11.03 -10.14
N PRO A 962 42.46 11.85 -10.08
CA PRO A 962 43.18 12.09 -8.84
C PRO A 962 42.26 12.62 -7.74
N VAL A 963 42.51 12.18 -6.51
CA VAL A 963 41.87 12.69 -5.29
C VAL A 963 42.13 14.19 -5.23
N LEU A 964 41.09 15.00 -5.44
CA LEU A 964 41.20 16.45 -5.29
C LEU A 964 41.30 16.78 -3.81
N THR A 965 42.49 17.17 -3.38
CA THR A 965 42.85 17.50 -2.00
C THR A 965 42.42 18.90 -1.54
N ASP A 966 41.40 19.51 -2.17
CA ASP A 966 40.93 20.85 -1.78
C ASP A 966 39.39 20.99 -1.90
N PRO A 967 38.65 21.13 -0.77
CA PRO A 967 37.18 21.26 -0.79
C PRO A 967 36.63 22.57 -1.37
N ILE A 968 37.45 23.53 -1.81
CA ILE A 968 36.94 24.89 -2.10
C ILE A 968 36.85 25.26 -3.58
N LYS A 969 37.38 24.46 -4.53
CA LYS A 969 37.27 24.81 -5.95
C LYS A 969 37.10 23.60 -6.87
N GLN A 970 35.86 23.13 -6.99
CA GLN A 970 35.44 22.55 -8.27
C GLN A 970 34.48 23.52 -8.97
N ARG A 971 34.99 24.00 -10.11
CA ARG A 971 34.28 24.86 -11.05
C ARG A 971 33.05 24.12 -11.58
N LEU A 972 31.93 24.83 -11.51
CA LEU A 972 30.76 24.62 -12.36
C LEU A 972 31.20 24.50 -13.84
N PRO A 973 30.43 23.79 -14.70
CA PRO A 973 30.62 23.85 -16.14
C PRO A 973 30.64 25.32 -16.63
N PRO A 974 31.25 25.62 -17.80
CA PRO A 974 31.37 26.99 -18.29
C PRO A 974 30.00 27.65 -18.31
N ILE A 975 29.90 28.77 -17.60
CA ILE A 975 28.72 29.64 -17.60
C ILE A 975 28.56 30.13 -19.04
N SER A 976 27.44 29.78 -19.68
CA SER A 976 27.00 30.51 -20.86
C SER A 976 26.76 31.96 -20.46
N ASP A 977 27.20 32.91 -21.29
CA ASP A 977 27.15 34.36 -21.02
C ASP A 977 25.72 34.96 -20.90
N ALA A 978 24.69 34.13 -20.78
CA ALA A 978 23.33 34.53 -20.44
C ALA A 978 22.94 33.86 -19.12
N CYS A 979 23.04 34.60 -18.01
CA CYS A 979 22.53 34.15 -16.73
C CYS A 979 21.00 34.23 -16.75
N THR A 980 20.36 33.13 -17.14
CA THR A 980 18.90 32.98 -17.22
C THR A 980 18.34 32.29 -15.98
N ASP A 981 17.04 32.46 -15.74
CA ASP A 981 16.33 31.70 -14.72
C ASP A 981 16.01 30.30 -15.21
N ASP A 982 16.67 29.32 -14.62
CA ASP A 982 16.17 27.95 -14.66
C ASP A 982 15.02 27.84 -13.63
N GLN A 983 13.87 27.32 -14.08
CA GLN A 983 12.69 27.14 -13.25
C GLN A 983 12.84 25.89 -12.36
N PRO A 984 12.49 25.96 -11.06
CA PRO A 984 12.52 24.79 -10.20
C PRO A 984 11.60 23.66 -10.69
N THR A 985 11.97 22.42 -10.38
CA THR A 985 11.25 21.21 -10.79
C THR A 985 9.91 20.99 -10.07
N ASP A 986 9.53 21.87 -9.14
CA ASP A 986 8.23 21.81 -8.44
C ASP A 986 7.08 22.49 -9.19
N GLY A 987 7.34 22.96 -10.42
CA GLY A 987 6.37 23.67 -11.26
C GLY A 987 6.11 25.12 -10.84
N SER A 988 6.81 25.63 -9.83
CA SER A 988 6.74 27.05 -9.47
C SER A 988 7.64 27.89 -10.37
N THR A 989 7.19 29.12 -10.64
CA THR A 989 8.01 30.10 -11.35
C THR A 989 9.04 30.72 -10.41
N CYS A 990 10.16 31.17 -10.95
CA CYS A 990 11.15 31.90 -10.18
C CYS A 990 10.60 33.17 -9.53
N ALA A 991 9.63 33.82 -10.17
CA ALA A 991 8.88 34.93 -9.59
C ALA A 991 8.11 34.50 -8.33
N GLN A 992 7.44 33.34 -8.36
CA GLN A 992 6.77 32.77 -7.19
C GLN A 992 7.77 32.44 -6.07
N LYS A 993 8.91 31.81 -6.40
CA LYS A 993 9.96 31.51 -5.40
C LYS A 993 10.51 32.75 -4.71
N LYS A 994 10.77 33.82 -5.45
CA LYS A 994 11.19 35.10 -4.87
C LYS A 994 10.13 35.68 -3.96
N LYS A 995 8.86 35.64 -4.37
CA LYS A 995 7.73 36.10 -3.54
C LYS A 995 7.61 35.31 -2.24
N TRP A 996 7.97 34.03 -2.25
CA TRP A 996 7.99 33.16 -1.07
C TRP A 996 9.27 33.29 -0.23
N GLY A 997 10.17 34.23 -0.54
CA GLY A 997 11.44 34.39 0.18
C GLY A 997 12.42 33.24 -0.02
N ALA A 998 12.17 32.34 -0.99
CA ALA A 998 12.95 31.11 -1.17
C ALA A 998 14.33 31.35 -1.82
N CYS A 999 14.64 32.58 -2.24
CA CYS A 999 15.91 32.90 -2.91
C CYS A 999 17.17 32.61 -2.09
N GLY A 1000 17.05 32.62 -0.76
CA GLY A 1000 18.14 32.31 0.16
C GLY A 1000 18.16 30.86 0.67
N THR A 1001 17.21 30.01 0.28
CA THR A 1001 17.21 28.62 0.72
C THR A 1001 18.37 27.87 0.06
N LYS A 1002 18.99 26.97 0.83
CA LYS A 1002 20.19 26.23 0.43
C LYS A 1002 20.02 25.54 -0.93
N TRP A 1003 18.87 24.91 -1.17
CA TRP A 1003 18.59 24.19 -2.42
C TRP A 1003 18.40 25.10 -3.65
N ILE A 1004 17.76 26.28 -3.51
CA ILE A 1004 17.64 27.28 -4.60
C ILE A 1004 19.02 27.88 -4.89
N ALA A 1005 19.77 28.17 -3.83
CA ALA A 1005 21.09 28.80 -3.87
C ALA A 1005 22.15 27.89 -4.52
N GLU A 1006 22.26 26.65 -4.06
CA GLU A 1006 23.33 25.70 -4.43
C GLU A 1006 23.07 25.00 -5.76
N ALA A 1007 21.81 24.69 -6.11
CA ALA A 1007 21.47 24.10 -7.41
C ALA A 1007 21.37 25.14 -8.55
N GLY A 1008 21.51 26.44 -8.23
CA GLY A 1008 21.50 27.51 -9.23
C GLY A 1008 20.14 27.73 -9.90
N TRP A 1009 19.03 27.40 -9.25
CA TRP A 1009 17.67 27.70 -9.71
C TRP A 1009 17.35 29.18 -9.52
N CYS A 1010 16.59 29.81 -10.41
CA CYS A 1010 16.17 31.21 -10.23
C CYS A 1010 17.30 32.22 -10.02
N ALA A 1011 18.45 31.99 -10.67
CA ALA A 1011 19.64 32.81 -10.49
C ALA A 1011 19.42 34.29 -10.87
N ALA A 1012 18.65 34.58 -11.92
CA ALA A 1012 18.39 35.94 -12.37
C ALA A 1012 17.34 36.62 -11.49
N THR A 1013 16.19 35.96 -11.28
CA THR A 1013 15.11 36.47 -10.44
C THR A 1013 15.60 36.71 -9.00
N CYS A 1014 16.44 35.83 -8.45
CA CYS A 1014 17.01 35.98 -7.11
C CYS A 1014 18.23 36.91 -7.04
N GLY A 1015 18.57 37.63 -8.12
CA GLY A 1015 19.65 38.62 -8.13
C GLY A 1015 21.05 38.01 -7.95
N ARG A 1016 21.22 36.72 -8.26
CA ARG A 1016 22.51 36.00 -8.20
C ARG A 1016 23.30 36.07 -9.49
N CYS A 1017 22.70 36.57 -10.57
CA CYS A 1017 23.42 36.90 -11.79
C CYS A 1017 24.27 38.18 -11.60
N LYS A 1018 25.59 38.04 -11.55
CA LYS A 1018 26.53 39.15 -11.71
C LYS A 1018 27.30 38.95 -13.00
N GLY A 1019 27.10 39.86 -13.95
CA GLY A 1019 27.75 39.87 -15.25
C GLY A 1019 29.25 40.15 -15.18
N ALA A 1020 29.92 39.81 -16.27
CA ALA A 1020 31.34 39.93 -16.53
C ALA A 1020 32.00 41.19 -15.95
N VAL A 1021 33.19 41.03 -15.38
CA VAL A 1021 34.05 42.14 -14.95
C VAL A 1021 35.34 42.09 -15.77
N THR A 1022 35.50 43.07 -16.66
CA THR A 1022 36.77 43.44 -17.32
C THR A 1022 37.83 43.84 -16.28
N PRO A 1023 39.14 43.70 -16.59
CA PRO A 1023 40.20 43.83 -15.60
C PRO A 1023 40.36 45.30 -15.18
N SER A 1024 40.30 45.56 -13.88
CA SER A 1024 40.78 46.83 -13.29
C SER A 1024 41.96 46.53 -12.37
N PRO A 1025 43.05 47.32 -12.45
CA PRO A 1025 44.25 47.10 -11.67
C PRO A 1025 44.05 47.73 -10.29
N ASP A 1026 43.93 46.91 -9.24
CA ASP A 1026 44.49 47.32 -7.95
C ASP A 1026 44.72 46.14 -7.01
N THR A 1027 45.98 45.90 -6.71
CA THR A 1027 46.46 45.03 -5.65
C THR A 1027 46.34 45.74 -4.31
N GLN A 1028 45.46 45.30 -3.42
CA GLN A 1028 45.64 45.52 -1.97
C GLN A 1028 45.19 44.31 -1.11
N PRO A 1029 45.87 44.01 0.01
CA PRO A 1029 45.82 42.70 0.69
C PRO A 1029 44.69 42.56 1.72
N ARG A 1030 44.35 41.29 1.99
CA ARG A 1030 43.22 40.83 2.81
C ARG A 1030 43.45 40.83 4.33
N CYS A 1031 43.95 41.90 4.96
CA CYS A 1031 43.82 42.03 6.42
C CYS A 1031 44.07 43.46 6.96
N LYS A 1032 43.28 43.89 7.96
CA LYS A 1032 43.40 45.19 8.66
C LYS A 1032 43.91 45.01 10.08
N ASP A 1033 44.59 46.02 10.61
CA ASP A 1033 44.99 46.05 12.02
C ASP A 1033 43.82 46.32 12.96
N VAL A 1034 43.76 45.56 14.04
CA VAL A 1034 42.90 45.82 15.19
C VAL A 1034 43.80 45.92 16.42
N ALA A 1035 43.76 47.05 17.13
CA ALA A 1035 44.55 47.24 18.35
C ALA A 1035 43.85 46.59 19.57
N PRO A 1036 44.61 46.16 20.60
CA PRO A 1036 44.01 45.66 21.83
C PRO A 1036 43.16 46.75 22.52
N PRO A 1037 41.93 46.43 22.99
CA PRO A 1037 41.07 47.41 23.65
C PRO A 1037 41.74 48.03 24.89
N GLY A 1038 41.76 49.36 24.98
CA GLY A 1038 42.36 50.09 26.10
C GLY A 1038 43.90 50.11 26.15
N GLY A 1039 44.58 49.60 25.11
CA GLY A 1039 46.04 49.51 25.04
C GLY A 1039 46.69 50.35 23.93
N PRO A 1040 48.04 50.32 23.82
CA PRO A 1040 48.79 51.04 22.79
C PRO A 1040 48.42 50.61 21.37
N SER A 1041 48.54 51.53 20.41
CA SER A 1041 48.30 51.28 18.99
C SER A 1041 49.19 50.16 18.42
N CYS A 1042 48.78 49.55 17.31
CA CYS A 1042 49.56 48.48 16.69
C CYS A 1042 50.98 48.88 16.28
N LYS A 1043 51.18 50.15 15.89
CA LYS A 1043 52.50 50.70 15.58
C LYS A 1043 53.39 50.76 16.83
N GLN A 1044 52.82 51.13 17.99
CA GLN A 1044 53.51 51.14 19.28
C GLN A 1044 53.81 49.71 19.78
N GLN A 1045 52.86 48.78 19.61
CA GLN A 1045 53.06 47.36 19.94
C GLN A 1045 54.24 46.76 19.17
N LYS A 1046 54.39 47.12 17.88
CA LYS A 1046 55.53 46.70 17.05
C LYS A 1046 56.84 47.33 17.50
N ALA A 1047 56.85 48.63 17.78
CA ALA A 1047 58.04 49.32 18.29
C ALA A 1047 58.52 48.74 19.64
N GLN A 1048 57.60 48.18 20.43
CA GLN A 1048 57.90 47.48 21.70
C GLN A 1048 58.18 45.98 21.54
N GLY A 1049 58.31 45.46 20.30
CA GLY A 1049 58.61 44.06 20.03
C GLY A 1049 57.49 43.06 20.35
N LYS A 1050 56.25 43.53 20.59
CA LYS A 1050 55.13 42.69 21.08
C LYS A 1050 54.46 41.83 20.00
N CYS A 1051 54.88 41.92 18.74
CA CYS A 1051 54.34 41.11 17.63
C CYS A 1051 54.51 39.59 17.83
N GLY A 1052 55.50 39.16 18.63
CA GLY A 1052 55.68 37.77 19.02
C GLY A 1052 54.83 37.31 20.21
N SER A 1053 54.19 38.24 20.92
CA SER A 1053 53.51 37.92 22.17
C SER A 1053 52.28 37.05 21.94
N LYS A 1054 52.04 36.13 22.89
CA LYS A 1054 50.93 35.18 22.83
C LYS A 1054 49.59 35.91 22.73
N VAL A 1055 49.45 37.07 23.37
CA VAL A 1055 48.22 37.89 23.36
C VAL A 1055 47.94 38.48 21.98
N ILE A 1056 48.94 39.07 21.31
CA ILE A 1056 48.79 39.62 19.95
C ILE A 1056 48.44 38.52 18.94
N LYS A 1057 49.14 37.37 18.99
CA LYS A 1057 48.94 36.26 18.05
C LYS A 1057 47.62 35.50 18.24
N SER A 1058 47.28 35.12 19.48
CA SER A 1058 46.11 34.28 19.77
C SER A 1058 44.77 35.02 19.66
N LYS A 1059 44.76 36.33 19.92
CA LYS A 1059 43.56 37.16 19.82
C LYS A 1059 43.43 37.89 18.48
N GLY A 1060 44.44 37.75 17.60
CA GLY A 1060 44.39 38.27 16.24
C GLY A 1060 44.50 39.79 16.13
N TYR A 1061 45.19 40.45 17.06
CA TYR A 1061 45.44 41.89 17.02
C TYR A 1061 46.64 42.23 16.14
N CYS A 1062 46.66 43.44 15.58
CA CYS A 1062 47.80 44.01 14.86
C CYS A 1062 48.37 43.16 13.71
N LYS A 1063 47.50 42.41 13.02
CA LYS A 1063 47.89 41.45 11.98
C LYS A 1063 48.60 42.09 10.78
N ALA A 1064 48.19 43.28 10.34
CA ALA A 1064 48.84 43.97 9.23
C ALA A 1064 50.19 44.57 9.65
N THR A 1065 50.23 45.27 10.77
CA THR A 1065 51.46 45.88 11.31
C THR A 1065 52.52 44.82 11.64
N CYS A 1066 52.09 43.67 12.20
CA CYS A 1066 52.97 42.56 12.57
C CYS A 1066 53.25 41.57 11.44
N LYS A 1067 52.84 41.84 10.19
CA LYS A 1067 53.03 40.97 9.00
C LYS A 1067 52.54 39.54 9.24
N GLN A 1068 51.35 39.44 9.82
CA GLN A 1068 50.58 38.21 10.01
C GLN A 1068 49.33 38.18 9.12
N CYS A 1069 49.17 39.18 8.25
CA CYS A 1069 48.61 38.94 6.92
C CYS A 1069 49.69 38.23 6.07
#